data_AF-A0A2E8VGC9-F1
#
_entry.id   AF-A0A2E8VGC9-F1
#
_cell.length_a   1.000
_cell.length_b   1.000
_cell.length_c   1.000
_cell.angle_alpha   90.00
_cell.angle_beta   90.00
_cell.angle_gamma   90.00
#
_symmetry.space_group_name_H-M   'P 1'
#
loop_
_entity.id
_entity.type
_entity.pdbx_description
1 polymer ?
#
loop_
_entity_poly.entity_id
_entity_poly.type
_entity_poly.pdbx_seq_one_letter_code
_entity_poly.pdbx_strand_id
1 'polypeptide(L)'
;MYNKHILNLIIFVSINAQQVEIDNIRPIVNVDLGTCNDIWGYTDPNGHDFALVGHRSGTYIYDVSTNPHAPVELGFFPGETSSWRDLKTHGHYCYVTNETGGGIDIISLEDPFNPYKVGSHTSSTSTAHNLFIADGYAYVVGSGGGGSETSPWQGVIILDLYDPENPLEVGRWEEEYIHDIYVKNDTAYACDIYNGSLFIIDVSDKSNPITMVEHNYSNYGCHAVWVTNDSKYAITADEEAGGIINIFDIQDFNNINLLATWYPNEPEAQNKSAHNVFIKDNLLYISYYVYGTRIVDISDPYNPVEVGYYDWYPGQNGLYNGNWGTYPFTNDGLIYSTDMSGSGFFIMSYPFMGEVEFEEINDTENNTDPISFNVSIDESPNYSIDYSSLKLYWGIDGIVSDSTLLISSGANFVGSLNPSGENGIMHYYVAFSTQSGDRVTKPYGAPFSSYTFNIGVDNIPPEVELITDIEDQFYPSGSYDILSIASDNIGINSVELFWQAGNNQIQSIICEETFNQDFGTVYLGSISYDGISPGTEIRYWTVATDASSQSNQSESDEKYFYISDQYALGNFEDASSMNSWDLGDWGRQYVNHTIKWAINDSPNGLYAPNAYNPCYLIDPINLTHFSKAYLKFKSGELLRPGDYGYVQVKRGDNPNWINILTISAWNNQELFERYINLDTYINEDELYLRLLMTSDSDDESQGWYVDDINLVLNQDMPPNVHTDLSMSNIPNQLALNPSYPNPFNPNTRISFSLPRLSNVNIQVVDINGRKIRNLLNNIVEPGNHTISWNGTNDNGVNMSSGIYFIILNVDGSILSQKLSLIR
;
A
#
# COMPACT_ATOMS: atom_id res chain seq x y z
N MET A 1 -10.31 -8.99 -13.25
CA MET A 1 -9.46 -8.22 -14.19
C MET A 1 -9.50 -6.80 -13.64
N TYR A 2 -8.36 -6.18 -13.34
CA TYR A 2 -8.30 -4.88 -12.66
C TYR A 2 -8.80 -3.78 -13.62
N ASN A 3 -10.10 -3.48 -13.62
CA ASN A 3 -10.64 -2.33 -14.34
C ASN A 3 -10.61 -1.12 -13.41
N LYS A 4 -9.51 -0.36 -13.49
CA LYS A 4 -9.38 0.94 -12.84
C LYS A 4 -10.25 1.95 -13.61
N HIS A 5 -11.51 2.12 -13.21
CA HIS A 5 -12.22 3.38 -13.47
C HIS A 5 -11.64 4.48 -12.57
N ILE A 6 -10.42 4.92 -12.88
CA ILE A 6 -10.00 6.26 -12.47
C ILE A 6 -10.75 7.20 -13.41
N LEU A 7 -11.76 7.88 -12.86
CA LEU A 7 -12.35 9.06 -13.48
C LEU A 7 -11.22 9.93 -14.04
N ASN A 8 -11.35 10.28 -15.33
CA ASN A 8 -10.65 11.38 -15.97
C ASN A 8 -11.04 12.70 -15.26
N LEU A 9 -10.57 12.88 -14.04
CA LEU A 9 -10.39 14.18 -13.46
C LEU A 9 -9.06 14.65 -14.04
N ILE A 10 -9.14 15.47 -15.11
CA ILE A 10 -8.07 16.39 -15.46
C ILE A 10 -7.96 17.37 -14.29
N ILE A 11 -7.41 16.90 -13.17
CA ILE A 11 -6.78 17.80 -12.21
C ILE A 11 -5.48 18.17 -12.92
N PHE A 12 -5.39 19.42 -13.38
CA PHE A 12 -4.09 20.08 -13.38
C PHE A 12 -3.63 20.12 -11.91
N VAL A 13 -3.13 18.99 -11.40
CA VAL A 13 -2.16 19.07 -10.32
C VAL A 13 -1.02 19.76 -11.03
N SER A 14 -0.82 21.03 -10.69
CA SER A 14 0.44 21.70 -10.93
C SER A 14 1.49 20.96 -10.10
N ILE A 15 1.85 19.75 -10.54
CA ILE A 15 3.21 19.28 -10.40
C ILE A 15 3.97 20.37 -11.14
N ASN A 16 4.93 21.00 -10.47
CA ASN A 16 5.89 21.81 -11.20
C ASN A 16 6.68 20.82 -12.08
N ALA A 17 6.09 20.37 -13.20
CA ALA A 17 6.84 20.06 -14.39
C ALA A 17 7.52 21.39 -14.70
N GLN A 18 8.79 21.47 -14.31
CA GLN A 18 9.64 22.56 -14.70
C GLN A 18 9.46 22.70 -16.20
N GLN A 19 9.23 23.92 -16.65
CA GLN A 19 9.06 24.27 -18.05
C GLN A 19 10.41 23.99 -18.75
N VAL A 20 10.67 22.72 -19.05
CA VAL A 20 11.74 22.28 -19.93
C VAL A 20 11.25 22.65 -21.32
N GLU A 21 12.02 23.45 -22.05
CA GLU A 21 11.77 23.62 -23.48
C GLU A 21 11.82 22.23 -24.12
N ILE A 22 10.65 21.72 -24.52
CA ILE A 22 10.52 20.39 -25.13
C ILE A 22 11.06 20.49 -26.55
N ASP A 23 12.34 20.20 -26.74
CA ASP A 23 12.90 20.08 -28.07
C ASP A 23 12.62 18.68 -28.63
N ASN A 24 11.64 18.61 -29.53
CA ASN A 24 11.38 17.55 -30.51
C ASN A 24 11.10 16.11 -30.03
N ILE A 25 11.13 15.77 -28.74
CA ILE A 25 10.61 14.49 -28.21
C ILE A 25 9.26 14.72 -27.55
N ARG A 26 8.25 13.88 -27.84
CA ARG A 26 6.95 13.95 -27.16
C ARG A 26 6.69 12.70 -26.32
N PRO A 27 6.35 12.86 -25.02
CA PRO A 27 5.88 11.75 -24.21
C PRO A 27 4.48 11.30 -24.67
N ILE A 28 4.28 9.99 -24.81
CA ILE A 28 3.00 9.39 -25.19
C ILE A 28 2.30 8.85 -23.94
N VAL A 29 2.98 7.99 -23.19
CA VAL A 29 2.44 7.35 -21.98
C VAL A 29 3.55 7.10 -20.97
N ASN A 30 3.16 7.13 -19.70
CA ASN A 30 3.94 6.64 -18.56
C ASN A 30 3.14 5.51 -17.90
N VAL A 31 3.74 4.33 -17.82
CA VAL A 31 3.25 3.20 -17.03
C VAL A 31 4.02 3.15 -15.72
N ASP A 32 3.34 3.49 -14.62
CA ASP A 32 3.93 3.48 -13.28
C ASP A 32 4.17 2.04 -12.80
N LEU A 33 5.41 1.59 -12.96
CA LEU A 33 5.92 0.30 -12.51
C LEU A 33 6.94 0.42 -11.38
N GLY A 34 7.11 1.62 -10.80
CA GLY A 34 8.18 1.86 -9.83
C GLY A 34 9.58 1.71 -10.45
N THR A 35 10.45 0.95 -9.79
CA THR A 35 11.88 0.83 -10.14
C THR A 35 12.11 -0.19 -11.25
N CYS A 36 12.37 0.31 -12.45
CA CYS A 36 12.69 -0.51 -13.61
C CYS A 36 14.21 -0.69 -13.80
N ASN A 37 14.57 -1.68 -14.62
CA ASN A 37 15.92 -1.94 -15.11
C ASN A 37 15.97 -1.59 -16.61
N ASP A 38 16.78 -2.29 -17.41
CA ASP A 38 16.87 -2.03 -18.84
C ASP A 38 15.57 -2.38 -19.59
N ILE A 39 15.49 -1.87 -20.82
CA ILE A 39 14.33 -1.97 -21.71
C ILE A 39 14.77 -2.50 -23.06
N TRP A 40 13.95 -3.39 -23.64
CA TRP A 40 14.14 -3.87 -25.00
C TRP A 40 12.81 -3.88 -25.74
N GLY A 41 12.88 -4.11 -27.06
CA GLY A 41 11.70 -4.26 -27.90
C GLY A 41 11.70 -5.55 -28.70
N TYR A 42 10.51 -5.97 -29.10
CA TYR A 42 10.31 -7.10 -29.99
C TYR A 42 9.20 -6.75 -30.98
N THR A 43 9.45 -6.97 -32.27
CA THR A 43 8.42 -6.87 -33.31
C THR A 43 8.14 -8.27 -33.84
N ASP A 44 6.88 -8.71 -33.79
CA ASP A 44 6.50 -10.01 -34.33
C ASP A 44 6.48 -10.02 -35.88
N PRO A 45 6.37 -11.20 -36.52
CA PRO A 45 6.28 -11.30 -37.98
C PRO A 45 5.07 -10.60 -38.62
N ASN A 46 4.04 -10.31 -37.84
CA ASN A 46 2.84 -9.61 -38.31
C ASN A 46 2.95 -8.08 -38.18
N GLY A 47 4.02 -7.59 -37.54
CA GLY A 47 4.31 -6.16 -37.37
C GLY A 47 3.81 -5.58 -36.04
N HIS A 48 3.41 -6.41 -35.08
CA HIS A 48 3.06 -5.97 -33.73
C HIS A 48 4.34 -5.73 -32.92
N ASP A 49 4.47 -4.52 -32.37
CA ASP A 49 5.52 -4.13 -31.43
C ASP A 49 5.16 -4.43 -29.97
N PHE A 50 6.16 -4.89 -29.22
CA PHE A 50 6.08 -5.25 -27.81
C PHE A 50 7.24 -4.62 -27.04
N ALA A 51 6.95 -4.09 -25.85
CA ALA A 51 7.97 -3.59 -24.93
C ALA A 51 8.32 -4.67 -23.89
N LEU A 52 9.61 -4.95 -23.73
CA LEU A 52 10.16 -5.95 -22.81
C LEU A 52 10.86 -5.21 -21.66
N VAL A 53 10.15 -5.04 -20.56
CA VAL A 53 10.55 -4.14 -19.46
C VAL A 53 11.21 -4.95 -18.35
N GLY A 54 12.49 -4.70 -18.08
CA GLY A 54 13.15 -5.18 -16.87
C GLY A 54 12.60 -4.45 -15.64
N HIS A 55 12.26 -5.19 -14.60
CA HIS A 55 11.77 -4.64 -13.33
C HIS A 55 12.52 -5.25 -12.15
N ARG A 56 12.63 -4.52 -11.03
CA ARG A 56 13.41 -4.98 -9.87
C ARG A 56 13.01 -6.37 -9.36
N SER A 57 11.79 -6.85 -9.60
CA SER A 57 11.31 -8.19 -9.21
C SER A 57 11.03 -9.17 -10.37
N GLY A 58 11.31 -8.82 -11.62
CA GLY A 58 11.03 -9.69 -12.76
C GLY A 58 11.07 -8.97 -14.10
N THR A 59 10.34 -9.50 -15.08
CA THR A 59 10.24 -8.93 -16.43
C THR A 59 8.78 -8.79 -16.81
N TYR A 60 8.39 -7.62 -17.30
CA TYR A 60 7.08 -7.40 -17.91
C TYR A 60 7.16 -7.46 -19.43
N ILE A 61 6.06 -7.89 -20.04
CA ILE A 61 5.83 -7.80 -21.48
C ILE A 61 4.56 -6.99 -21.70
N TYR A 62 4.68 -5.95 -22.51
CA TYR A 62 3.57 -5.07 -22.88
C TYR A 62 3.31 -5.11 -24.39
N ASP A 63 2.04 -5.24 -24.77
CA ASP A 63 1.60 -4.88 -26.12
C ASP A 63 1.53 -3.36 -26.21
N VAL A 64 2.28 -2.82 -27.17
CA VAL A 64 2.33 -1.39 -27.48
C VAL A 64 1.86 -1.12 -28.92
N SER A 65 1.47 -2.17 -29.64
CA SER A 65 1.05 -2.12 -31.04
C SER A 65 -0.44 -1.85 -31.21
N THR A 66 -1.31 -2.32 -30.31
CA THR A 66 -2.75 -2.10 -30.43
C THR A 66 -3.12 -0.64 -30.15
N ASN A 67 -2.60 -0.10 -29.05
CA ASN A 67 -2.72 1.31 -28.70
C ASN A 67 -1.55 1.75 -27.80
N PRO A 68 -0.50 2.39 -28.34
CA PRO A 68 0.63 2.86 -27.54
C PRO A 68 0.27 3.95 -26.52
N HIS A 69 -0.88 4.60 -26.62
CA HIS A 69 -1.38 5.52 -25.59
C HIS A 69 -1.99 4.80 -24.38
N ALA A 70 -2.32 3.51 -24.52
CA ALA A 70 -2.87 2.65 -23.48
C ALA A 70 -2.29 1.22 -23.62
N PRO A 71 -0.97 1.04 -23.35
CA PRO A 71 -0.30 -0.24 -23.53
C PRO A 71 -0.87 -1.30 -22.57
N VAL A 72 -0.95 -2.54 -23.05
CA VAL A 72 -1.60 -3.64 -22.33
C VAL A 72 -0.54 -4.61 -21.79
N GLU A 73 -0.57 -4.89 -20.49
CA GLU A 73 0.29 -5.92 -19.90
C GLU A 73 -0.15 -7.31 -20.38
N LEU A 74 0.76 -8.05 -21.02
CA LEU A 74 0.53 -9.41 -21.51
C LEU A 74 1.05 -10.48 -20.54
N GLY A 75 2.02 -10.10 -19.70
CA GLY A 75 2.50 -10.99 -18.65
C GLY A 75 3.64 -10.41 -17.81
N PHE A 76 3.72 -10.90 -16.57
CA PHE A 76 4.81 -10.65 -15.65
C PHE A 76 5.52 -11.96 -15.28
N PHE A 77 6.83 -12.00 -15.49
CA PHE A 77 7.69 -13.14 -15.21
C PHE A 77 8.52 -12.84 -13.95
N PRO A 78 8.12 -13.36 -12.78
CA PRO A 78 8.84 -13.08 -11.54
C PRO A 78 10.24 -13.68 -11.57
N GLY A 79 11.20 -12.92 -11.05
CA GLY A 79 12.59 -13.31 -10.89
C GLY A 79 13.14 -12.84 -9.54
N GLU A 80 14.32 -13.35 -9.17
CA GLU A 80 15.02 -12.91 -7.95
C GLU A 80 15.24 -11.40 -7.96
N THR A 81 15.03 -10.73 -6.82
CA THR A 81 15.05 -9.26 -6.77
C THR A 81 16.44 -8.71 -7.10
N SER A 82 16.56 -7.96 -8.21
CA SER A 82 17.83 -7.45 -8.72
C SER A 82 17.72 -5.99 -9.17
N SER A 83 18.78 -5.22 -8.93
CA SER A 83 18.95 -3.88 -9.51
C SER A 83 19.51 -3.93 -10.95
N TRP A 84 19.89 -5.12 -11.42
CA TRP A 84 20.47 -5.32 -12.74
C TRP A 84 19.70 -6.42 -13.45
N ARG A 85 19.05 -6.04 -14.55
CA ARG A 85 18.49 -6.95 -15.53
C ARG A 85 18.64 -6.36 -16.90
N ASP A 86 19.02 -7.22 -17.83
CA ASP A 86 19.13 -6.89 -19.24
C ASP A 86 18.38 -7.94 -20.06
N LEU A 87 17.83 -7.52 -21.19
CA LEU A 87 16.98 -8.29 -22.07
C LEU A 87 17.44 -8.14 -23.51
N LYS A 88 17.54 -9.26 -24.24
CA LYS A 88 17.74 -9.27 -25.70
C LYS A 88 16.87 -10.33 -26.35
N THR A 89 16.63 -10.18 -27.64
CA THR A 89 15.75 -11.06 -28.41
C THR A 89 16.50 -11.86 -29.47
N HIS A 90 16.10 -13.11 -29.67
CA HIS A 90 16.55 -13.96 -30.79
C HIS A 90 15.37 -14.79 -31.31
N GLY A 91 15.02 -14.62 -32.59
CA GLY A 91 13.82 -15.24 -33.14
C GLY A 91 12.60 -14.80 -32.32
N HIS A 92 11.85 -15.77 -31.78
CA HIS A 92 10.70 -15.53 -30.92
C HIS A 92 11.03 -15.69 -29.43
N TYR A 93 12.29 -15.54 -29.02
CA TYR A 93 12.70 -15.71 -27.62
C TYR A 93 13.29 -14.45 -27.05
N CYS A 94 12.97 -14.15 -25.79
CA CYS A 94 13.60 -13.14 -24.97
C CYS A 94 14.51 -13.81 -23.94
N TYR A 95 15.76 -13.36 -23.88
CA TYR A 95 16.78 -13.81 -22.93
C TYR A 95 17.01 -12.73 -21.89
N VAL A 96 16.94 -13.09 -20.62
CA VAL A 96 17.00 -12.13 -19.51
C VAL A 96 18.08 -12.52 -18.50
N THR A 97 19.04 -11.63 -18.27
CA THR A 97 20.03 -11.75 -17.18
C THR A 97 19.56 -11.04 -15.92
N ASN A 98 20.09 -11.43 -14.75
CA ASN A 98 19.66 -10.81 -13.49
C ASN A 98 20.69 -10.73 -12.34
N GLU A 99 21.99 -10.91 -12.58
CA GLU A 99 23.08 -10.84 -11.57
C GLU A 99 22.93 -11.57 -10.21
N THR A 100 21.82 -12.28 -9.93
CA THR A 100 21.46 -12.71 -8.56
C THR A 100 21.53 -14.21 -8.33
N GLY A 101 21.80 -15.01 -9.37
CA GLY A 101 22.07 -16.46 -9.23
C GLY A 101 21.15 -17.38 -10.02
N GLY A 102 20.26 -16.86 -10.86
CA GLY A 102 19.30 -17.63 -11.67
C GLY A 102 19.75 -17.97 -13.10
N GLY A 103 20.97 -17.56 -13.50
CA GLY A 103 21.44 -17.68 -14.88
C GLY A 103 20.69 -16.73 -15.83
N ILE A 104 20.35 -17.24 -17.01
CA ILE A 104 19.64 -16.50 -18.07
C ILE A 104 18.24 -17.09 -18.22
N ASP A 105 17.20 -16.31 -17.93
CA ASP A 105 15.83 -16.72 -18.18
C ASP A 105 15.51 -16.67 -19.68
N ILE A 106 14.75 -17.66 -20.15
CA ILE A 106 14.33 -17.77 -21.55
C ILE A 106 12.81 -17.73 -21.58
N ILE A 107 12.26 -16.69 -22.22
CA ILE A 107 10.83 -16.45 -22.36
C ILE A 107 10.46 -16.60 -23.84
N SER A 108 9.44 -17.41 -24.12
CA SER A 108 8.88 -17.56 -25.47
C SER A 108 7.90 -16.42 -25.76
N LEU A 109 8.07 -15.86 -26.95
CA LEU A 109 7.26 -14.86 -27.64
C LEU A 109 6.73 -15.44 -28.96
N GLU A 110 6.59 -16.76 -29.08
CA GLU A 110 6.00 -17.38 -30.29
C GLU A 110 4.55 -16.94 -30.49
N ASP A 111 3.79 -16.87 -29.39
CA ASP A 111 2.55 -16.10 -29.27
C ASP A 111 2.79 -14.95 -28.28
N PRO A 112 3.19 -13.76 -28.74
CA PRO A 112 3.52 -12.63 -27.87
C PRO A 112 2.36 -12.17 -26.99
N PHE A 113 1.11 -12.43 -27.41
CA PHE A 113 -0.09 -12.10 -26.64
C PHE A 113 -0.35 -13.09 -25.50
N ASN A 114 0.33 -14.24 -25.51
CA ASN A 114 0.31 -15.24 -24.44
C ASN A 114 1.72 -15.76 -24.14
N PRO A 115 2.64 -14.88 -23.70
CA PRO A 115 4.04 -15.25 -23.52
C PRO A 115 4.20 -16.21 -22.34
N TYR A 116 5.20 -17.09 -22.39
CA TYR A 116 5.49 -18.01 -21.28
C TYR A 116 6.99 -18.25 -21.08
N LYS A 117 7.39 -18.49 -19.83
CA LYS A 117 8.78 -18.84 -19.51
C LYS A 117 9.06 -20.29 -19.91
N VAL A 118 10.05 -20.48 -20.79
CA VAL A 118 10.50 -21.80 -21.26
C VAL A 118 11.38 -22.47 -20.21
N GLY A 119 12.32 -21.71 -19.65
CA GLY A 119 13.29 -22.21 -18.69
C GLY A 119 14.35 -21.18 -18.32
N SER A 120 15.46 -21.66 -17.74
CA SER A 120 16.61 -20.83 -17.40
C SER A 120 17.91 -21.57 -17.72
N HIS A 121 18.84 -20.90 -18.42
CA HIS A 121 20.18 -21.42 -18.70
C HIS A 121 21.14 -21.06 -17.56
N THR A 122 21.60 -22.07 -16.83
CA THR A 122 22.49 -21.91 -15.67
C THR A 122 23.82 -22.65 -15.81
N SER A 123 24.00 -23.43 -16.88
CA SER A 123 25.13 -24.35 -17.02
C SER A 123 26.45 -23.64 -17.33
N SER A 124 26.40 -22.56 -18.13
CA SER A 124 27.56 -21.72 -18.45
C SER A 124 27.86 -20.68 -17.38
N THR A 125 26.81 -20.16 -16.74
CA THR A 125 26.94 -19.17 -15.68
C THR A 125 25.70 -19.14 -14.79
N SER A 126 25.90 -18.81 -13.52
CA SER A 126 24.83 -18.53 -12.56
C SER A 126 24.45 -17.05 -12.50
N THR A 127 25.33 -16.13 -12.91
CA THR A 127 25.08 -14.67 -12.89
C THR A 127 25.68 -14.00 -14.11
N ALA A 128 25.02 -12.97 -14.63
CA ALA A 128 25.57 -12.11 -15.68
C ALA A 128 24.98 -10.71 -15.57
N HIS A 129 25.79 -9.71 -15.92
CA HIS A 129 25.42 -8.31 -15.92
C HIS A 129 24.54 -7.98 -17.13
N ASN A 130 25.05 -8.31 -18.31
CA ASN A 130 24.49 -7.92 -19.60
C ASN A 130 24.67 -9.07 -20.60
N LEU A 131 23.90 -9.04 -21.69
CA LEU A 131 24.10 -9.89 -22.86
C LEU A 131 23.88 -9.09 -24.15
N PHE A 132 24.54 -9.53 -25.22
CA PHE A 132 24.24 -9.07 -26.57
C PHE A 132 23.99 -10.27 -27.48
N ILE A 133 23.08 -10.12 -28.45
CA ILE A 133 22.76 -11.19 -29.40
C ILE A 133 23.09 -10.72 -30.81
N ALA A 134 23.95 -11.47 -31.49
CA ALA A 134 24.30 -11.23 -32.89
C ALA A 134 24.61 -12.56 -33.60
N ASP A 135 24.25 -12.63 -34.88
CA ASP A 135 24.65 -13.71 -35.78
C ASP A 135 24.27 -15.14 -35.29
N GLY A 136 23.21 -15.25 -34.48
CA GLY A 136 22.77 -16.53 -33.90
C GLY A 136 23.48 -16.94 -32.60
N TYR A 137 24.26 -16.05 -32.00
CA TYR A 137 24.97 -16.28 -30.75
C TYR A 137 24.59 -15.25 -29.69
N ALA A 138 24.55 -15.67 -28.42
CA ALA A 138 24.51 -14.77 -27.27
C ALA A 138 25.93 -14.60 -26.70
N TYR A 139 26.31 -13.35 -26.49
CA TYR A 139 27.56 -12.93 -25.87
C TYR A 139 27.24 -12.40 -24.48
N VAL A 140 27.56 -13.19 -23.45
CA VAL A 140 27.17 -12.93 -22.07
C VAL A 140 28.37 -12.38 -21.31
N VAL A 141 28.19 -11.23 -20.64
CA VAL A 141 29.27 -10.46 -20.00
C VAL A 141 28.94 -10.11 -18.56
N GLY A 142 29.93 -9.58 -17.84
CA GLY A 142 29.82 -9.27 -16.41
C GLY A 142 29.45 -10.49 -15.56
N SER A 143 29.98 -11.66 -15.93
CA SER A 143 29.52 -12.94 -15.41
C SER A 143 30.38 -13.50 -14.28
N GLY A 144 29.73 -14.01 -13.22
CA GLY A 144 30.35 -14.63 -12.05
C GLY A 144 30.30 -16.17 -12.09
N GLY A 145 31.43 -16.82 -11.79
CA GLY A 145 31.66 -18.24 -12.07
C GLY A 145 30.68 -19.25 -11.47
N GLY A 146 30.00 -19.99 -12.36
CA GLY A 146 29.19 -21.18 -12.03
C GLY A 146 29.99 -22.48 -11.84
N GLY A 147 31.31 -22.47 -12.03
CA GLY A 147 32.18 -23.66 -11.95
C GLY A 147 33.39 -23.47 -11.03
N SER A 148 33.81 -24.52 -10.33
CA SER A 148 34.94 -24.52 -9.40
C SER A 148 36.33 -24.34 -10.05
N GLU A 149 36.40 -24.13 -11.37
CA GLU A 149 37.64 -24.04 -12.15
C GLU A 149 37.74 -22.79 -13.05
N THR A 150 36.79 -21.85 -12.98
CA THR A 150 36.78 -20.64 -13.82
C THR A 150 37.21 -19.39 -13.04
N SER A 151 37.81 -18.41 -13.74
CA SER A 151 38.07 -17.07 -13.19
C SER A 151 36.79 -16.49 -12.56
N PRO A 152 36.86 -15.81 -11.40
CA PRO A 152 35.70 -15.12 -10.82
C PRO A 152 35.17 -13.98 -11.71
N TRP A 153 35.93 -13.58 -12.74
CA TRP A 153 35.60 -12.52 -13.70
C TRP A 153 35.71 -13.12 -15.11
N GLN A 154 34.59 -13.58 -15.70
CA GLN A 154 34.58 -14.50 -16.85
C GLN A 154 34.62 -13.84 -18.25
N GLY A 155 35.00 -12.57 -18.36
CA GLY A 155 35.09 -11.83 -19.63
C GLY A 155 33.83 -11.96 -20.50
N VAL A 156 33.92 -12.64 -21.65
CA VAL A 156 32.82 -12.88 -22.59
C VAL A 156 32.57 -14.39 -22.76
N ILE A 157 31.35 -14.83 -22.46
CA ILE A 157 30.88 -16.21 -22.73
C ILE A 157 30.09 -16.21 -24.03
N ILE A 158 30.37 -17.14 -24.93
CA ILE A 158 29.69 -17.25 -26.22
C ILE A 158 28.80 -18.49 -26.24
N LEU A 159 27.50 -18.28 -26.40
CA LEU A 159 26.48 -19.32 -26.49
C LEU A 159 25.91 -19.39 -27.92
N ASP A 160 25.88 -20.58 -28.52
CA ASP A 160 25.15 -20.87 -29.75
C ASP A 160 23.64 -21.00 -29.46
N LEU A 161 22.83 -20.26 -30.22
CA LEU A 161 21.37 -20.24 -30.11
C LEU A 161 20.67 -21.05 -31.21
N TYR A 162 21.36 -21.97 -31.89
CA TYR A 162 20.74 -22.87 -32.88
C TYR A 162 19.55 -23.65 -32.31
N ASP A 163 19.62 -24.04 -31.03
CA ASP A 163 18.47 -24.46 -30.22
C ASP A 163 18.21 -23.37 -29.16
N PRO A 164 17.31 -22.40 -29.44
CA PRO A 164 17.11 -21.23 -28.58
C PRO A 164 16.73 -21.57 -27.14
N GLU A 165 16.05 -22.69 -26.92
CA GLU A 165 15.61 -23.14 -25.59
C GLU A 165 16.74 -23.80 -24.78
N ASN A 166 17.78 -24.27 -25.47
CA ASN A 166 18.93 -24.96 -24.88
C ASN A 166 20.26 -24.38 -25.40
N PRO A 167 20.61 -23.13 -25.03
CA PRO A 167 21.85 -22.51 -25.48
C PRO A 167 23.09 -23.36 -25.16
N LEU A 168 24.00 -23.46 -26.12
CA LEU A 168 25.24 -24.25 -25.96
C LEU A 168 26.45 -23.35 -25.89
N GLU A 169 27.26 -23.47 -24.84
CA GLU A 169 28.54 -22.77 -24.78
C GLU A 169 29.52 -23.30 -25.84
N VAL A 170 30.02 -22.40 -26.68
CA VAL A 170 30.96 -22.72 -27.75
C VAL A 170 32.36 -22.15 -27.53
N GLY A 171 32.51 -21.15 -26.66
CA GLY A 171 33.81 -20.60 -26.28
C GLY A 171 33.71 -19.44 -25.30
N ARG A 172 34.89 -18.95 -24.88
CA ARG A 172 35.06 -17.85 -23.93
C ARG A 172 36.23 -16.98 -24.32
N TRP A 173 36.13 -15.70 -23.96
CA TRP A 173 37.25 -14.77 -23.88
C TRP A 173 37.43 -14.38 -22.41
N GLU A 174 38.59 -14.65 -21.81
CA GLU A 174 38.80 -14.57 -20.36
C GLU A 174 39.98 -13.67 -19.97
N GLU A 175 40.33 -12.68 -20.80
CA GLU A 175 41.49 -11.81 -20.51
C GLU A 175 41.15 -10.77 -19.43
N GLU A 176 40.02 -10.07 -19.54
CA GLU A 176 39.60 -9.02 -18.59
C GLU A 176 38.09 -9.05 -18.31
N TYR A 177 37.64 -8.23 -17.34
CA TYR A 177 36.21 -8.04 -17.08
C TYR A 177 35.57 -7.16 -18.17
N ILE A 178 34.47 -7.63 -18.76
CA ILE A 178 33.66 -6.85 -19.69
C ILE A 178 32.32 -6.53 -19.03
N HIS A 179 31.93 -5.26 -19.11
CA HIS A 179 30.69 -4.74 -18.54
C HIS A 179 29.54 -4.77 -19.56
N ASP A 180 29.79 -4.27 -20.77
CA ASP A 180 28.87 -4.28 -21.91
C ASP A 180 29.63 -4.61 -23.20
N ILE A 181 28.90 -5.10 -24.20
CA ILE A 181 29.43 -5.59 -25.46
C ILE A 181 28.46 -5.31 -26.62
N TYR A 182 29.01 -4.88 -27.75
CA TYR A 182 28.33 -4.80 -29.02
C TYR A 182 29.05 -5.67 -30.05
N VAL A 183 28.32 -6.56 -30.74
CA VAL A 183 28.91 -7.46 -31.73
C VAL A 183 28.36 -7.18 -33.13
N LYS A 184 29.26 -7.09 -34.10
CA LYS A 184 28.89 -6.88 -35.50
C LYS A 184 29.90 -7.56 -36.42
N ASN A 185 29.40 -8.39 -37.35
CA ASN A 185 30.20 -9.05 -38.39
C ASN A 185 31.44 -9.74 -37.80
N ASP A 186 31.24 -10.65 -36.85
CA ASP A 186 32.33 -11.38 -36.16
C ASP A 186 33.35 -10.51 -35.40
N THR A 187 33.05 -9.23 -35.17
CA THR A 187 33.87 -8.34 -34.33
C THR A 187 33.08 -7.92 -33.10
N ALA A 188 33.63 -8.17 -31.92
CA ALA A 188 33.09 -7.73 -30.64
C ALA A 188 33.81 -6.45 -30.18
N TYR A 189 33.02 -5.44 -29.85
CA TYR A 189 33.45 -4.19 -29.21
C TYR A 189 32.98 -4.25 -27.78
N ALA A 190 33.89 -4.18 -26.82
CA ALA A 190 33.59 -4.49 -25.43
C ALA A 190 34.18 -3.44 -24.50
N CYS A 191 33.42 -3.02 -23.50
CA CYS A 191 33.86 -2.03 -22.52
C CYS A 191 34.30 -2.72 -21.23
N ASP A 192 35.51 -2.42 -20.78
CA ASP A 192 35.99 -2.75 -19.44
C ASP A 192 35.87 -1.51 -18.56
N ILE A 193 34.84 -1.52 -17.72
CA ILE A 193 34.51 -0.40 -16.82
C ILE A 193 35.58 -0.16 -15.76
N TYR A 194 36.29 -1.20 -15.30
CA TYR A 194 37.23 -1.08 -14.20
C TYR A 194 38.58 -0.52 -14.64
N ASN A 195 38.97 -0.81 -15.88
CA ASN A 195 40.21 -0.29 -16.46
C ASN A 195 39.99 0.96 -17.33
N GLY A 196 38.76 1.25 -17.78
CA GLY A 196 38.51 2.37 -18.71
C GLY A 196 39.02 2.07 -20.12
N SER A 197 38.89 0.82 -20.54
CA SER A 197 39.42 0.30 -21.81
C SER A 197 38.30 -0.11 -22.76
N LEU A 198 38.42 0.31 -24.02
CA LEU A 198 37.66 -0.25 -25.14
C LEU A 198 38.45 -1.41 -25.76
N PHE A 199 37.87 -2.60 -25.75
CA PHE A 199 38.40 -3.79 -26.41
C PHE A 199 37.75 -3.98 -27.79
N ILE A 200 38.57 -4.40 -28.76
CA ILE A 200 38.11 -4.93 -30.05
C ILE A 200 38.61 -6.37 -30.16
N ILE A 201 37.69 -7.32 -30.23
CA ILE A 201 37.94 -8.75 -30.16
C ILE A 201 37.44 -9.40 -31.46
N ASP A 202 38.30 -10.19 -32.10
CA ASP A 202 37.91 -11.07 -33.19
C ASP A 202 37.19 -12.28 -32.61
N VAL A 203 35.90 -12.43 -32.95
CA VAL A 203 35.06 -13.56 -32.54
C VAL A 203 34.68 -14.43 -33.73
N SER A 204 35.38 -14.34 -34.87
CA SER A 204 35.10 -15.17 -36.06
C SER A 204 35.21 -16.66 -35.76
N ASP A 205 36.23 -17.08 -35.01
CA ASP A 205 36.28 -18.38 -34.35
C ASP A 205 35.69 -18.28 -32.94
N LYS A 206 34.42 -18.66 -32.81
CA LYS A 206 33.66 -18.62 -31.55
C LYS A 206 34.31 -19.44 -30.43
N SER A 207 35.12 -20.44 -30.78
CA SER A 207 35.81 -21.31 -29.81
C SER A 207 37.14 -20.74 -29.31
N ASN A 208 37.69 -19.75 -30.00
CA ASN A 208 38.95 -19.11 -29.65
C ASN A 208 38.93 -17.61 -30.04
N PRO A 209 38.19 -16.77 -29.30
CA PRO A 209 38.22 -15.32 -29.47
C PRO A 209 39.63 -14.74 -29.26
N ILE A 210 39.99 -13.70 -30.02
CA ILE A 210 41.33 -13.10 -29.97
C ILE A 210 41.22 -11.58 -29.84
N THR A 211 41.92 -11.02 -28.85
CA THR A 211 42.06 -9.56 -28.71
C THR A 211 42.83 -8.99 -29.89
N MET A 212 42.20 -8.06 -30.63
CA MET A 212 42.86 -7.29 -31.69
C MET A 212 43.39 -5.96 -31.17
N VAL A 213 42.61 -5.29 -30.31
CA VAL A 213 42.93 -3.98 -29.74
C VAL A 213 42.48 -3.92 -28.29
N GLU A 214 43.33 -3.37 -27.44
CA GLU A 214 42.95 -2.74 -26.18
C GLU A 214 43.27 -1.25 -26.32
N HIS A 215 42.24 -0.40 -26.26
CA HIS A 215 42.38 1.05 -26.24
C HIS A 215 41.99 1.58 -24.87
N ASN A 216 42.98 1.66 -23.98
CA ASN A 216 42.84 2.33 -22.69
C ASN A 216 42.87 3.85 -22.87
N TYR A 217 41.78 4.54 -22.52
CA TYR A 217 41.66 6.00 -22.64
C TYR A 217 41.31 6.70 -21.31
N SER A 218 40.84 5.95 -20.33
CA SER A 218 40.57 6.42 -18.96
C SER A 218 41.09 5.40 -17.93
N ASN A 219 40.88 5.67 -16.65
CA ASN A 219 41.23 4.72 -15.58
C ASN A 219 40.00 3.96 -15.04
N TYR A 220 38.80 4.33 -15.51
CA TYR A 220 37.51 3.80 -15.08
C TYR A 220 36.44 4.33 -16.04
N GLY A 221 35.28 3.68 -16.10
CA GLY A 221 34.06 4.28 -16.62
C GLY A 221 33.59 3.78 -17.97
N CYS A 222 34.40 3.16 -18.84
CA CYS A 222 33.92 2.60 -20.12
C CYS A 222 32.77 1.62 -19.84
N HIS A 223 31.54 2.03 -20.10
CA HIS A 223 30.35 1.29 -19.71
C HIS A 223 29.73 0.59 -20.91
N ALA A 224 29.21 1.37 -21.86
CA ALA A 224 28.55 0.89 -23.06
C ALA A 224 29.29 1.32 -24.32
N VAL A 225 29.13 0.54 -25.40
CA VAL A 225 29.72 0.84 -26.71
C VAL A 225 28.75 0.51 -27.83
N TRP A 226 28.74 1.36 -28.86
CA TRP A 226 28.08 1.08 -30.14
C TRP A 226 28.95 1.54 -31.31
N VAL A 227 28.74 0.99 -32.50
CA VAL A 227 29.56 1.29 -33.67
C VAL A 227 28.71 1.71 -34.85
N THR A 228 29.19 2.67 -35.64
CA THR A 228 28.49 3.17 -36.84
C THR A 228 28.27 2.07 -37.87
N ASN A 229 27.29 2.27 -38.76
CA ASN A 229 26.92 1.20 -39.69
C ASN A 229 28.07 0.78 -40.63
N ASP A 230 28.99 1.69 -40.92
CA ASP A 230 30.18 1.45 -41.74
C ASP A 230 31.42 0.99 -40.94
N SER A 231 31.27 0.74 -39.64
CA SER A 231 32.32 0.29 -38.73
C SER A 231 33.54 1.21 -38.64
N LYS A 232 33.38 2.50 -38.92
CA LYS A 232 34.46 3.49 -38.85
C LYS A 232 34.60 4.16 -37.50
N TYR A 233 33.50 4.32 -36.77
CA TYR A 233 33.48 5.06 -35.52
C TYR A 233 32.88 4.23 -34.40
N ALA A 234 33.58 4.17 -33.27
CA ALA A 234 33.08 3.58 -32.03
C ALA A 234 32.67 4.70 -31.07
N ILE A 235 31.48 4.58 -30.51
CA ILE A 235 30.92 5.53 -29.56
C ILE A 235 30.86 4.81 -28.22
N THR A 236 31.51 5.35 -27.19
CA THR A 236 31.41 4.84 -25.83
C THR A 236 30.66 5.81 -24.93
N ALA A 237 29.94 5.27 -23.96
CA ALA A 237 29.39 6.02 -22.84
C ALA A 237 30.17 5.67 -21.58
N ASP A 238 30.63 6.70 -20.86
CA ASP A 238 31.33 6.50 -19.60
C ASP A 238 30.34 6.58 -18.43
N GLU A 239 30.25 5.51 -17.63
CA GLU A 239 29.43 5.44 -16.41
C GLU A 239 30.26 5.79 -15.17
N GLU A 240 30.47 7.07 -14.95
CA GLU A 240 31.16 7.59 -13.77
C GLU A 240 30.75 9.03 -13.45
N ALA A 241 31.29 9.59 -12.36
CA ALA A 241 31.10 10.99 -12.03
C ALA A 241 31.76 11.89 -13.08
N GLY A 242 30.94 12.57 -13.88
CA GLY A 242 31.40 13.33 -15.05
C GLY A 242 31.54 12.49 -16.31
N GLY A 243 30.84 11.36 -16.36
CA GLY A 243 30.74 10.49 -17.52
C GLY A 243 30.25 11.24 -18.76
N ILE A 244 30.91 10.98 -19.88
CA ILE A 244 30.70 11.63 -21.18
C ILE A 244 30.53 10.58 -22.27
N ILE A 245 30.10 11.04 -23.44
CA ILE A 245 30.15 10.26 -24.67
C ILE A 245 31.47 10.54 -25.38
N ASN A 246 32.19 9.48 -25.77
CA ASN A 246 33.41 9.58 -26.57
C ASN A 246 33.14 9.02 -27.98
N ILE A 247 33.62 9.71 -29.01
CA ILE A 247 33.56 9.25 -30.40
C ILE A 247 34.97 8.99 -30.90
N PHE A 248 35.30 7.72 -31.15
CA PHE A 248 36.61 7.28 -31.63
C PHE A 248 36.59 6.93 -33.11
N ASP A 249 37.62 7.35 -33.83
CA ASP A 249 37.97 6.80 -35.14
C ASP A 249 38.71 5.48 -34.94
N ILE A 250 38.11 4.39 -35.44
CA ILE A 250 38.62 3.02 -35.31
C ILE A 250 39.09 2.43 -36.66
N GLN A 251 39.29 3.26 -37.69
CA GLN A 251 39.67 2.78 -39.02
C GLN A 251 41.10 2.21 -39.10
N ASP A 252 41.99 2.60 -38.19
CA ASP A 252 43.33 2.04 -38.00
C ASP A 252 43.49 1.52 -36.58
N PHE A 253 43.48 0.19 -36.41
CA PHE A 253 43.61 -0.47 -35.11
C PHE A 253 44.93 -0.18 -34.39
N ASN A 254 45.97 0.28 -35.10
CA ASN A 254 47.22 0.71 -34.46
C ASN A 254 47.17 2.16 -33.95
N ASN A 255 46.13 2.91 -34.31
CA ASN A 255 46.01 4.34 -34.05
C ASN A 255 44.54 4.76 -33.91
N ILE A 256 43.92 4.32 -32.82
CA ILE A 256 42.58 4.79 -32.42
C ILE A 256 42.68 6.25 -31.95
N ASN A 257 41.86 7.14 -32.52
CA ASN A 257 41.88 8.57 -32.18
C ASN A 257 40.52 9.03 -31.66
N LEU A 258 40.53 9.78 -30.55
CA LEU A 258 39.35 10.51 -30.09
C LEU A 258 39.05 11.67 -31.05
N LEU A 259 37.85 11.67 -31.65
CA LEU A 259 37.39 12.71 -32.57
C LEU A 259 36.65 13.83 -31.86
N ALA A 260 35.70 13.45 -31.01
CA ALA A 260 34.82 14.36 -30.30
C ALA A 260 34.39 13.74 -28.98
N THR A 261 34.00 14.61 -28.05
CA THR A 261 33.27 14.24 -26.84
C THR A 261 31.94 14.98 -26.82
N TRP A 262 30.95 14.40 -26.17
CA TRP A 262 29.63 15.01 -26.03
C TRP A 262 29.05 14.78 -24.63
N TYR A 263 28.39 15.79 -24.10
CA TYR A 263 27.60 15.77 -22.88
C TYR A 263 26.49 16.82 -23.00
N PRO A 264 25.35 16.66 -22.31
CA PRO A 264 24.23 17.59 -22.43
C PRO A 264 24.59 18.96 -21.87
N ASN A 265 24.02 20.02 -22.46
CA ASN A 265 24.21 21.39 -22.01
C ASN A 265 23.31 21.71 -20.79
N GLU A 266 23.50 20.95 -19.72
CA GLU A 266 22.70 21.02 -18.50
C GLU A 266 23.54 21.44 -17.28
N PRO A 267 22.94 22.04 -16.24
CA PRO A 267 23.67 22.41 -15.03
C PRO A 267 24.29 21.19 -14.35
N GLU A 268 25.58 21.27 -14.04
CA GLU A 268 26.34 20.22 -13.36
C GLU A 268 26.55 18.92 -14.16
N ALA A 269 26.40 18.93 -15.49
CA ALA A 269 26.59 17.75 -16.32
C ALA A 269 27.95 17.06 -16.12
N GLN A 270 28.98 17.85 -15.79
CA GLN A 270 30.32 17.36 -15.43
C GLN A 270 30.39 16.52 -14.13
N ASN A 271 29.29 16.38 -13.39
CA ASN A 271 29.18 15.56 -12.19
C ASN A 271 28.16 14.43 -12.35
N LYS A 272 27.61 14.24 -13.56
CA LYS A 272 26.58 13.23 -13.88
C LYS A 272 27.18 12.13 -14.73
N SER A 273 26.40 11.08 -14.97
CA SER A 273 26.85 9.87 -15.65
C SER A 273 26.01 9.62 -16.90
N ALA A 274 26.67 9.17 -17.97
CA ALA A 274 26.01 8.49 -19.08
C ALA A 274 25.84 7.00 -18.73
N HIS A 275 25.02 6.28 -19.49
CA HIS A 275 24.80 4.85 -19.28
C HIS A 275 24.87 4.08 -20.62
N ASN A 276 23.75 3.95 -21.33
CA ASN A 276 23.66 3.19 -22.58
C ASN A 276 23.64 4.07 -23.82
N VAL A 277 24.13 3.53 -24.94
CA VAL A 277 24.17 4.18 -26.25
C VAL A 277 23.70 3.26 -27.37
N PHE A 278 22.89 3.79 -28.27
CA PHE A 278 22.43 3.10 -29.47
C PHE A 278 22.51 4.02 -30.69
N ILE A 279 22.94 3.47 -31.83
CA ILE A 279 22.90 4.21 -33.11
C ILE A 279 21.80 3.64 -33.98
N LYS A 280 20.86 4.51 -34.38
CA LYS A 280 19.86 4.24 -35.42
C LYS A 280 20.02 5.31 -36.49
N ASP A 281 20.34 4.87 -37.70
CA ASP A 281 20.72 5.74 -38.82
C ASP A 281 21.92 6.64 -38.49
N ASN A 282 21.72 7.96 -38.43
CA ASN A 282 22.73 8.95 -38.04
C ASN A 282 22.45 9.58 -36.66
N LEU A 283 21.56 8.97 -35.87
CA LEU A 283 21.19 9.46 -34.55
C LEU A 283 21.74 8.53 -33.48
N LEU A 284 22.36 9.15 -32.48
CA LEU A 284 22.80 8.53 -31.25
C LEU A 284 21.72 8.74 -30.18
N TYR A 285 21.14 7.65 -29.72
CA TYR A 285 20.20 7.59 -28.61
C TYR A 285 20.97 7.23 -27.35
N ILE A 286 20.77 8.01 -26.28
CA ILE A 286 21.57 7.91 -25.07
C ILE A 286 20.62 7.81 -23.89
N SER A 287 20.88 6.84 -23.01
CA SER A 287 20.36 6.85 -21.66
C SER A 287 21.30 7.61 -20.75
N TYR A 288 20.83 8.74 -20.22
CA TYR A 288 21.66 9.67 -19.46
C TYR A 288 21.11 9.92 -18.06
N TYR A 289 20.76 8.86 -17.33
CA TYR A 289 20.35 8.90 -15.93
C TYR A 289 19.49 10.12 -15.60
N VAL A 290 20.05 11.08 -14.85
CA VAL A 290 19.33 12.23 -14.31
C VAL A 290 18.89 13.22 -15.38
N TYR A 291 19.34 13.07 -16.61
CA TYR A 291 19.00 13.92 -17.75
C TYR A 291 18.12 13.20 -18.77
N GLY A 292 17.64 12.00 -18.45
CA GLY A 292 16.67 11.31 -19.28
C GLY A 292 17.25 10.74 -20.58
N THR A 293 16.35 10.56 -21.54
CA THR A 293 16.68 10.13 -22.90
C THR A 293 17.17 11.31 -23.72
N ARG A 294 18.32 11.16 -24.38
CA ARG A 294 18.95 12.19 -25.23
C ARG A 294 19.14 11.67 -26.65
N ILE A 295 18.92 12.52 -27.65
CA ILE A 295 19.10 12.19 -29.07
C ILE A 295 20.06 13.20 -29.70
N VAL A 296 21.14 12.68 -30.29
CA VAL A 296 22.23 13.47 -30.86
C VAL A 296 22.45 13.07 -32.31
N ASP A 297 22.41 14.04 -33.23
CA ASP A 297 22.82 13.86 -34.62
C ASP A 297 24.33 13.75 -34.70
N ILE A 298 24.79 12.61 -35.24
CA ILE A 298 26.19 12.24 -35.45
C ILE A 298 26.52 12.05 -36.93
N SER A 299 25.71 12.62 -37.83
CA SER A 299 25.99 12.64 -39.28
C SER A 299 27.34 13.30 -39.61
N ASP A 300 27.77 14.25 -38.78
CA ASP A 300 29.16 14.71 -38.68
C ASP A 300 29.75 14.29 -37.31
N PRO A 301 30.51 13.18 -37.23
CA PRO A 301 31.04 12.68 -35.97
C PRO A 301 32.07 13.62 -35.31
N TYR A 302 32.56 14.64 -36.03
CA TYR A 302 33.42 15.68 -35.47
C TYR A 302 32.64 16.75 -34.70
N ASN A 303 31.33 16.88 -34.97
CA ASN A 303 30.47 17.92 -34.43
C ASN A 303 29.09 17.34 -34.07
N PRO A 304 29.00 16.49 -33.03
CA PRO A 304 27.73 15.95 -32.56
C PRO A 304 26.79 17.07 -32.07
N VAL A 305 25.51 17.02 -32.48
CA VAL A 305 24.50 18.05 -32.15
C VAL A 305 23.28 17.41 -31.50
N GLU A 306 22.89 17.88 -30.31
CA GLU A 306 21.64 17.44 -29.67
C GLU A 306 20.44 17.91 -30.51
N VAL A 307 19.53 17.00 -30.84
CA VAL A 307 18.35 17.25 -31.69
C VAL A 307 17.02 16.96 -30.99
N GLY A 308 17.07 16.35 -29.81
CA GLY A 308 15.93 16.22 -28.92
C GLY A 308 16.30 15.55 -27.61
N TYR A 309 15.53 15.83 -26.56
CA TYR A 309 15.68 15.18 -25.27
C TYR A 309 14.37 15.20 -24.50
N TYR A 310 14.24 14.25 -23.57
CA TYR A 310 13.13 14.22 -22.64
C TYR A 310 13.55 13.53 -21.35
N ASP A 311 13.21 14.12 -20.21
CA ASP A 311 13.54 13.59 -18.90
C ASP A 311 12.30 13.49 -18.01
N TRP A 312 12.13 12.30 -17.44
CA TRP A 312 11.03 11.96 -16.54
C TRP A 312 11.42 12.04 -15.06
N TYR A 313 12.71 12.21 -14.75
CA TYR A 313 13.18 12.25 -13.37
C TYR A 313 13.15 13.67 -12.79
N PRO A 314 12.23 13.97 -11.86
CA PRO A 314 12.09 15.33 -11.30
C PRO A 314 13.25 15.71 -10.37
N GLY A 315 14.05 14.74 -9.92
CA GLY A 315 14.98 14.92 -8.82
C GLY A 315 16.30 15.57 -9.19
N GLN A 316 16.82 15.41 -10.41
CA GLN A 316 18.16 15.86 -10.87
C GLN A 316 19.34 15.55 -9.93
N ASN A 317 19.12 14.70 -8.91
CA ASN A 317 20.03 14.42 -7.81
C ASN A 317 20.54 12.98 -7.91
N GLY A 318 21.80 12.80 -7.51
CA GLY A 318 22.50 11.53 -7.62
C GLY A 318 23.24 11.39 -8.94
N LEU A 319 23.90 10.22 -9.07
CA LEU A 319 24.73 9.84 -10.21
C LEU A 319 24.01 8.80 -11.08
N TYR A 320 23.45 7.78 -10.43
CA TYR A 320 22.69 6.68 -11.03
C TYR A 320 21.24 6.80 -10.58
N ASN A 321 20.56 7.85 -11.01
CA ASN A 321 19.13 8.03 -10.77
C ASN A 321 18.53 8.56 -12.06
N GLY A 322 17.30 8.20 -12.37
CA GLY A 322 16.65 8.60 -13.61
C GLY A 322 16.64 7.48 -14.64
N ASN A 323 16.82 7.88 -15.90
CA ASN A 323 16.74 6.98 -17.03
C ASN A 323 17.84 5.91 -17.04
N TRP A 324 17.42 4.64 -17.02
CA TRP A 324 18.31 3.48 -17.08
C TRP A 324 18.49 3.00 -18.53
N GLY A 325 17.37 2.74 -19.22
CA GLY A 325 17.38 2.16 -20.57
C GLY A 325 16.64 3.02 -21.59
N THR A 326 17.05 2.95 -22.86
CA THR A 326 16.36 3.58 -23.99
C THR A 326 16.49 2.70 -25.22
N TYR A 327 15.37 2.28 -25.78
CA TYR A 327 15.31 1.41 -26.95
C TYR A 327 14.63 2.12 -28.14
N PRO A 328 15.38 2.37 -29.24
CA PRO A 328 14.84 3.09 -30.39
C PRO A 328 14.48 2.20 -31.61
N PHE A 329 14.67 0.89 -31.57
CA PHE A 329 14.57 0.00 -32.75
C PHE A 329 13.16 -0.61 -32.95
N THR A 330 12.12 0.19 -32.75
CA THR A 330 10.73 -0.24 -32.93
C THR A 330 10.27 -0.08 -34.38
N ASN A 331 9.24 -0.83 -34.79
CA ASN A 331 8.67 -0.75 -36.14
C ASN A 331 7.67 0.42 -36.27
N ASP A 332 6.97 0.77 -35.19
CA ASP A 332 6.10 1.94 -35.05
C ASP A 332 6.85 3.30 -35.04
N GLY A 333 8.18 3.29 -34.89
CA GLY A 333 9.03 4.49 -34.83
C GLY A 333 9.06 5.19 -33.47
N LEU A 334 8.45 4.60 -32.43
CA LEU A 334 8.49 5.08 -31.06
C LEU A 334 9.80 4.73 -30.35
N ILE A 335 9.96 5.28 -29.15
CA ILE A 335 11.11 5.05 -28.27
C ILE A 335 10.57 4.54 -26.95
N TYR A 336 11.12 3.43 -26.46
CA TYR A 336 10.80 2.85 -25.17
C TYR A 336 11.90 3.22 -24.18
N SER A 337 11.53 3.64 -22.97
CA SER A 337 12.50 4.12 -21.99
C SER A 337 12.08 3.71 -20.58
N THR A 338 13.03 3.51 -19.68
CA THR A 338 12.77 3.10 -18.29
C THR A 338 13.53 3.94 -17.28
N ASP A 339 12.99 4.01 -16.07
CA ASP A 339 13.58 4.75 -14.95
C ASP A 339 13.85 3.83 -13.75
N MET A 340 15.05 3.96 -13.17
CA MET A 340 15.47 3.18 -12.00
C MET A 340 15.09 3.82 -10.66
N SER A 341 14.64 5.07 -10.66
CA SER A 341 14.35 5.87 -9.47
C SER A 341 12.89 5.79 -9.02
N GLY A 342 12.06 5.06 -9.75
CA GLY A 342 10.68 4.78 -9.37
C GLY A 342 9.62 5.35 -10.31
N SER A 343 10.00 5.90 -11.47
CA SER A 343 9.06 6.53 -12.40
C SER A 343 8.52 5.60 -13.50
N GLY A 344 8.99 4.34 -13.56
CA GLY A 344 8.39 3.30 -14.39
C GLY A 344 8.92 3.21 -15.83
N PHE A 345 8.00 2.92 -16.75
CA PHE A 345 8.23 2.71 -18.19
C PHE A 345 7.54 3.80 -19.00
N PHE A 346 8.20 4.29 -20.06
CA PHE A 346 7.72 5.37 -20.90
C PHE A 346 7.77 5.02 -22.37
N ILE A 347 6.78 5.52 -23.12
CA ILE A 347 6.76 5.51 -24.57
C ILE A 347 6.81 6.96 -25.05
N MET A 348 7.66 7.23 -26.03
CA MET A 348 7.89 8.56 -26.57
C MET A 348 7.92 8.52 -28.10
N SER A 349 7.54 9.62 -28.75
CA SER A 349 7.73 9.81 -30.19
C SER A 349 8.86 10.81 -30.48
N TYR A 350 9.61 10.52 -31.55
CA TYR A 350 10.56 11.44 -32.14
C TYR A 350 10.60 11.25 -33.67
N PRO A 351 10.68 12.34 -34.46
CA PRO A 351 10.57 13.73 -34.03
C PRO A 351 9.11 14.11 -33.73
N PHE A 352 8.89 15.11 -32.89
CA PHE A 352 7.58 15.67 -32.64
C PHE A 352 7.08 16.39 -33.90
N MET A 353 6.14 15.75 -34.61
CA MET A 353 5.53 16.26 -35.84
C MET A 353 4.12 16.87 -35.60
N GLY A 354 3.68 16.89 -34.34
CA GLY A 354 2.37 17.34 -33.89
C GLY A 354 1.59 16.19 -33.22
N GLU A 355 0.69 16.51 -32.29
CA GLU A 355 -0.13 15.53 -31.55
C GLU A 355 -1.62 15.85 -31.75
N VAL A 356 -2.42 14.82 -32.04
CA VAL A 356 -3.88 14.95 -32.08
C VAL A 356 -4.41 14.77 -30.66
N GLU A 357 -5.39 15.54 -30.24
CA GLU A 357 -6.04 15.39 -28.94
C GLU A 357 -7.56 15.30 -29.12
N PHE A 358 -8.20 14.33 -28.48
CA PHE A 358 -9.65 14.13 -28.50
C PHE A 358 -10.13 13.34 -27.30
N GLU A 359 -11.42 13.43 -27.01
CA GLU A 359 -12.11 12.54 -26.08
C GLU A 359 -12.49 11.24 -26.80
N GLU A 360 -12.21 10.10 -26.18
CA GLU A 360 -12.56 8.79 -26.73
C GLU A 360 -14.08 8.63 -26.85
N ILE A 361 -14.51 7.85 -27.84
CA ILE A 361 -15.93 7.58 -28.08
C ILE A 361 -16.35 6.46 -27.14
N ASN A 362 -17.40 6.70 -26.34
CA ASN A 362 -17.97 5.67 -25.47
C ASN A 362 -18.76 4.63 -26.28
N ASP A 363 -18.89 3.44 -25.71
CA ASP A 363 -19.78 2.39 -26.22
C ASP A 363 -21.19 2.93 -26.43
N THR A 364 -21.86 2.47 -27.49
CA THR A 364 -23.19 2.97 -27.83
C THR A 364 -24.03 1.95 -28.56
N GLU A 365 -25.31 1.86 -28.18
CA GLU A 365 -26.28 1.07 -28.94
C GLU A 365 -26.71 1.74 -30.25
N ASN A 366 -26.36 3.01 -30.46
CA ASN A 366 -26.71 3.73 -31.67
C ASN A 366 -25.77 3.40 -32.82
N ASN A 367 -26.16 2.40 -33.61
CA ASN A 367 -25.41 1.95 -34.77
C ASN A 367 -25.82 2.62 -36.10
N THR A 368 -26.65 3.68 -36.08
CA THR A 368 -27.12 4.34 -37.31
C THR A 368 -26.86 5.83 -37.37
N ASP A 369 -26.96 6.56 -36.26
CA ASP A 369 -26.84 8.01 -36.29
C ASP A 369 -25.37 8.44 -36.33
N PRO A 370 -25.05 9.55 -37.02
CA PRO A 370 -23.71 10.12 -37.00
C PRO A 370 -23.24 10.47 -35.59
N ILE A 371 -22.04 10.00 -35.22
CA ILE A 371 -21.38 10.32 -33.95
C ILE A 371 -20.48 11.54 -34.20
N SER A 372 -20.74 12.63 -33.49
CA SER A 372 -19.92 13.85 -33.60
C SER A 372 -18.54 13.61 -32.99
N PHE A 373 -17.50 14.09 -33.66
CA PHE A 373 -16.12 13.90 -33.25
C PHE A 373 -15.36 15.23 -33.34
N ASN A 374 -14.68 15.59 -32.26
CA ASN A 374 -13.96 16.85 -32.13
C ASN A 374 -12.51 16.59 -31.74
N VAL A 375 -11.58 17.24 -32.43
CA VAL A 375 -10.15 17.11 -32.17
C VAL A 375 -9.50 18.49 -32.03
N SER A 376 -8.52 18.61 -31.14
CA SER A 376 -7.50 19.66 -31.16
C SER A 376 -6.18 19.08 -31.68
N ILE A 377 -5.29 19.95 -32.14
CA ILE A 377 -3.96 19.56 -32.60
C ILE A 377 -2.93 20.45 -31.92
N ASP A 378 -1.98 19.83 -31.24
CA ASP A 378 -0.77 20.46 -30.74
C ASP A 378 0.26 20.49 -31.89
N GLU A 379 0.50 21.66 -32.48
CA GLU A 379 1.34 21.80 -33.67
C GLU A 379 2.83 21.79 -33.33
N SER A 380 3.62 21.10 -34.16
CA SER A 380 5.08 21.17 -34.09
C SER A 380 5.61 22.48 -34.70
N PRO A 381 6.57 23.17 -34.06
CA PRO A 381 7.20 24.36 -34.64
C PRO A 381 8.08 24.03 -35.86
N ASN A 382 8.54 22.77 -35.99
CA ASN A 382 9.49 22.33 -37.00
C ASN A 382 8.83 21.62 -38.20
N TYR A 383 7.60 21.13 -38.02
CA TYR A 383 6.87 20.37 -39.03
C TYR A 383 5.48 20.96 -39.27
N SER A 384 5.31 21.71 -40.36
CA SER A 384 4.01 22.28 -40.72
C SER A 384 3.03 21.20 -41.19
N ILE A 385 1.78 21.27 -40.73
CA ILE A 385 0.72 20.31 -41.03
C ILE A 385 0.05 20.62 -42.38
N ASP A 386 -0.27 19.58 -43.17
CA ASP A 386 -1.21 19.65 -44.28
C ASP A 386 -2.64 19.33 -43.82
N TYR A 387 -3.37 20.37 -43.41
CA TYR A 387 -4.76 20.24 -42.95
C TYR A 387 -5.73 19.67 -43.99
N SER A 388 -5.37 19.62 -45.28
CA SER A 388 -6.19 18.94 -46.29
C SER A 388 -6.16 17.41 -46.19
N SER A 389 -5.18 16.88 -45.44
CA SER A 389 -5.01 15.46 -45.16
C SER A 389 -5.59 15.01 -43.81
N LEU A 390 -6.00 15.96 -42.95
CA LEU A 390 -6.52 15.67 -41.60
C LEU A 390 -7.87 14.97 -41.66
N LYS A 391 -7.87 13.68 -41.32
CA LYS A 391 -9.04 12.81 -41.44
C LYS A 391 -9.23 11.91 -40.23
N LEU A 392 -10.49 11.66 -39.90
CA LEU A 392 -10.93 10.57 -39.05
C LEU A 392 -11.20 9.36 -39.94
N TYR A 393 -10.66 8.20 -39.56
CA TYR A 393 -10.84 6.92 -40.23
C TYR A 393 -11.55 5.96 -39.27
N TRP A 394 -12.45 5.12 -39.79
CA TRP A 394 -13.12 4.12 -38.97
C TRP A 394 -13.55 2.87 -39.76
N GLY A 395 -13.92 1.84 -39.03
CA GLY A 395 -14.56 0.64 -39.55
C GLY A 395 -14.81 -0.41 -38.48
N ILE A 396 -15.41 -1.52 -38.84
CA ILE A 396 -15.89 -2.54 -37.90
C ILE A 396 -14.98 -3.77 -37.90
N ASP A 397 -14.81 -4.38 -36.73
CA ASP A 397 -14.11 -5.65 -36.52
C ASP A 397 -12.71 -5.69 -37.16
N GLY A 398 -11.92 -4.63 -36.92
CA GLY A 398 -10.55 -4.46 -37.39
C GLY A 398 -10.40 -3.98 -38.84
N ILE A 399 -11.49 -3.83 -39.60
CA ILE A 399 -11.44 -3.42 -41.01
C ILE A 399 -11.83 -1.94 -41.15
N VAL A 400 -10.83 -1.07 -41.19
CA VAL A 400 -11.00 0.35 -41.52
C VAL A 400 -11.48 0.48 -42.96
N SER A 401 -12.69 1.04 -43.15
CA SER A 401 -13.40 1.04 -44.43
C SER A 401 -13.88 2.41 -44.88
N ASP A 402 -13.96 3.39 -43.98
CA ASP A 402 -14.45 4.73 -44.29
C ASP A 402 -13.60 5.82 -43.61
N SER A 403 -13.76 7.06 -44.07
CA SER A 403 -13.09 8.22 -43.52
C SER A 403 -13.83 9.52 -43.82
N THR A 404 -13.63 10.54 -42.97
CA THR A 404 -14.14 11.89 -43.18
C THR A 404 -13.05 12.92 -42.96
N LEU A 405 -13.14 14.04 -43.66
CA LEU A 405 -12.26 15.19 -43.45
C LEU A 405 -12.71 15.94 -42.19
N LEU A 406 -11.77 16.27 -41.31
CA LEU A 406 -12.05 17.12 -40.15
C LEU A 406 -11.92 18.59 -40.56
N ILE A 407 -12.96 19.37 -40.29
CA ILE A 407 -13.07 20.76 -40.76
C ILE A 407 -12.87 21.70 -39.57
N SER A 408 -12.10 22.77 -39.77
CA SER A 408 -11.86 23.78 -38.73
C SER A 408 -13.17 24.40 -38.21
N SER A 409 -13.30 24.42 -36.89
CA SER A 409 -14.40 25.03 -36.14
C SER A 409 -13.83 25.74 -34.91
N GLY A 410 -13.43 27.00 -35.07
CA GLY A 410 -12.78 27.76 -34.01
C GLY A 410 -11.34 27.31 -33.79
N ALA A 411 -11.00 26.91 -32.57
CA ALA A 411 -9.68 26.36 -32.22
C ALA A 411 -9.55 24.85 -32.48
N ASN A 412 -10.66 24.17 -32.80
CA ASN A 412 -10.70 22.72 -32.98
C ASN A 412 -11.07 22.33 -34.41
N PHE A 413 -11.05 21.04 -34.71
CA PHE A 413 -11.53 20.45 -35.95
C PHE A 413 -12.65 19.46 -35.64
N VAL A 414 -13.72 19.54 -36.41
CA VAL A 414 -14.92 18.73 -36.21
C VAL A 414 -15.21 17.86 -37.42
N GLY A 415 -15.71 16.66 -37.15
CA GLY A 415 -16.25 15.75 -38.15
C GLY A 415 -17.29 14.84 -37.52
N SER A 416 -17.70 13.82 -38.27
CA SER A 416 -18.59 12.81 -37.77
C SER A 416 -18.23 11.43 -38.31
N LEU A 417 -18.21 10.46 -37.41
CA LEU A 417 -18.19 9.05 -37.75
C LEU A 417 -19.62 8.65 -38.14
N ASN A 418 -19.81 8.02 -39.30
CA ASN A 418 -21.12 7.53 -39.73
C ASN A 418 -21.13 6.00 -39.63
N PRO A 419 -21.82 5.43 -38.63
CA PRO A 419 -21.99 3.99 -38.52
C PRO A 419 -22.66 3.35 -39.75
N SER A 420 -22.33 2.09 -40.04
CA SER A 420 -22.89 1.35 -41.18
C SER A 420 -24.29 0.77 -40.93
N GLY A 421 -24.77 0.78 -39.68
CA GLY A 421 -25.95 0.01 -39.24
C GLY A 421 -25.62 -1.39 -38.72
N GLU A 422 -24.35 -1.80 -38.72
CA GLU A 422 -23.90 -3.11 -38.23
C GLU A 422 -23.47 -3.02 -36.75
N ASN A 423 -23.62 -4.12 -36.02
CA ASN A 423 -23.14 -4.26 -34.64
C ASN A 423 -21.74 -4.89 -34.66
N GLY A 424 -20.88 -4.48 -33.74
CA GLY A 424 -19.52 -5.02 -33.63
C GLY A 424 -18.61 -4.09 -32.85
N ILE A 425 -17.30 -4.30 -32.98
CA ILE A 425 -16.29 -3.42 -32.38
C ILE A 425 -15.91 -2.38 -33.43
N MET A 426 -16.17 -1.10 -33.15
CA MET A 426 -15.78 0.00 -34.02
C MET A 426 -14.32 0.36 -33.73
N HIS A 427 -13.47 0.28 -34.76
CA HIS A 427 -12.09 0.74 -34.73
C HIS A 427 -12.01 2.12 -35.39
N TYR A 428 -11.32 3.06 -34.76
CA TYR A 428 -11.11 4.38 -35.35
C TYR A 428 -9.74 4.98 -34.99
N TYR A 429 -9.27 5.88 -35.86
CA TYR A 429 -8.05 6.65 -35.64
C TYR A 429 -8.10 7.97 -36.42
N VAL A 430 -7.29 8.92 -36.02
CA VAL A 430 -7.10 10.20 -36.73
C VAL A 430 -5.74 10.22 -37.38
N ALA A 431 -5.63 10.75 -38.59
CA ALA A 431 -4.32 10.95 -39.22
C ALA A 431 -4.26 12.25 -40.00
N PHE A 432 -3.05 12.80 -40.07
CA PHE A 432 -2.69 13.89 -40.97
C PHE A 432 -1.29 13.62 -41.56
N SER A 433 -0.93 14.41 -42.56
CA SER A 433 0.42 14.46 -43.12
C SER A 433 1.02 15.84 -42.88
N THR A 434 2.33 15.89 -42.70
CA THR A 434 3.12 17.12 -42.73
C THR A 434 3.26 17.59 -44.19
N GLN A 435 3.65 18.86 -44.38
CA GLN A 435 3.95 19.41 -45.70
C GLN A 435 5.19 18.74 -46.35
N SER A 436 6.05 18.09 -45.56
CA SER A 436 7.18 17.28 -46.05
C SER A 436 6.75 15.89 -46.53
N GLY A 437 5.51 15.47 -46.22
CA GLY A 437 4.93 14.19 -46.66
C GLY A 437 4.95 13.10 -45.59
N ASP A 438 5.43 13.39 -44.39
CA ASP A 438 5.43 12.45 -43.25
C ASP A 438 4.01 12.28 -42.72
N ARG A 439 3.63 11.07 -42.31
CA ARG A 439 2.29 10.76 -41.83
C ARG A 439 2.29 10.61 -40.31
N VAL A 440 1.39 11.32 -39.64
CA VAL A 440 1.16 11.25 -38.19
C VAL A 440 -0.21 10.62 -37.96
N THR A 441 -0.29 9.70 -37.00
CA THR A 441 -1.54 9.02 -36.63
C THR A 441 -1.74 9.06 -35.13
N LYS A 442 -3.01 9.10 -34.71
CA LYS A 442 -3.42 8.84 -33.33
C LYS A 442 -4.49 7.72 -33.32
N PRO A 443 -4.19 6.55 -32.73
CA PRO A 443 -2.94 6.24 -32.03
C PRO A 443 -1.76 6.09 -33.01
N TYR A 444 -0.53 6.15 -32.52
CA TYR A 444 0.67 5.89 -33.34
C TYR A 444 0.63 4.44 -33.85
N GLY A 445 1.09 4.19 -35.09
CA GLY A 445 1.07 2.86 -35.70
C GLY A 445 -0.19 2.51 -36.53
N ALA A 446 -1.17 3.42 -36.62
CA ALA A 446 -2.39 3.18 -37.40
C ALA A 446 -2.12 2.97 -38.92
N PRO A 447 -2.81 2.02 -39.58
CA PRO A 447 -4.09 1.43 -39.19
C PRO A 447 -4.00 0.13 -38.37
N PHE A 448 -2.80 -0.35 -38.04
CA PHE A 448 -2.65 -1.54 -37.19
C PHE A 448 -3.01 -1.24 -35.73
N SER A 449 -2.83 0.01 -35.32
CA SER A 449 -3.26 0.56 -34.05
C SER A 449 -4.54 1.38 -34.20
N SER A 450 -5.46 1.26 -33.25
CA SER A 450 -6.74 1.99 -33.27
C SER A 450 -7.36 2.11 -31.88
N TYR A 451 -8.15 3.15 -31.65
CA TYR A 451 -9.10 3.17 -30.54
C TYR A 451 -10.31 2.31 -30.88
N THR A 452 -10.94 1.73 -29.86
CA THR A 452 -12.07 0.83 -30.02
C THR A 452 -13.24 1.19 -29.10
N PHE A 453 -14.46 1.03 -29.58
CA PHE A 453 -15.67 1.05 -28.76
C PHE A 453 -16.71 0.06 -29.33
N ASN A 454 -17.56 -0.50 -28.48
CA ASN A 454 -18.65 -1.37 -28.92
C ASN A 454 -19.79 -0.54 -29.51
N ILE A 455 -20.29 -0.97 -30.67
CA ILE A 455 -21.44 -0.34 -31.33
C ILE A 455 -22.57 -1.35 -31.57
N GLY A 456 -23.79 -0.92 -31.26
CA GLY A 456 -24.99 -1.75 -31.37
C GLY A 456 -25.35 -2.44 -30.06
N VAL A 457 -26.12 -3.53 -30.15
CA VAL A 457 -26.71 -4.19 -28.97
C VAL A 457 -25.65 -4.56 -27.94
N ASP A 458 -25.83 -4.03 -26.73
CA ASP A 458 -24.98 -4.37 -25.61
C ASP A 458 -25.31 -5.77 -25.09
N ASN A 459 -24.26 -6.53 -24.79
CA ASN A 459 -24.38 -7.85 -24.17
C ASN A 459 -23.36 -8.01 -23.03
N ILE A 460 -22.69 -6.93 -22.65
CA ILE A 460 -21.72 -6.92 -21.55
C ILE A 460 -22.54 -6.60 -20.29
N PRO A 461 -22.66 -7.54 -19.34
CA PRO A 461 -23.33 -7.22 -18.09
C PRO A 461 -22.47 -6.27 -17.24
N PRO A 462 -23.10 -5.49 -16.34
CA PRO A 462 -22.38 -4.62 -15.43
C PRO A 462 -21.45 -5.43 -14.51
N GLU A 463 -20.44 -4.81 -13.93
CA GLU A 463 -19.58 -5.41 -12.90
C GLU A 463 -19.86 -4.76 -11.54
N VAL A 464 -20.03 -5.58 -10.49
CA VAL A 464 -20.10 -5.10 -9.10
C VAL A 464 -18.74 -5.29 -8.45
N GLU A 465 -17.99 -4.20 -8.33
CA GLU A 465 -16.60 -4.20 -7.89
C GLU A 465 -16.46 -4.35 -6.37
N LEU A 466 -17.41 -3.79 -5.61
CA LEU A 466 -17.33 -3.73 -4.15
C LEU A 466 -18.70 -3.74 -3.50
N ILE A 467 -18.76 -4.36 -2.31
CA ILE A 467 -19.86 -4.28 -1.35
C ILE A 467 -19.29 -4.23 0.08
N THR A 468 -19.87 -3.40 0.96
CA THR A 468 -19.44 -3.26 2.36
C THR A 468 -19.53 -4.58 3.13
N ASP A 469 -18.49 -4.90 3.91
CA ASP A 469 -18.50 -5.98 4.90
C ASP A 469 -19.00 -5.46 6.27
N ILE A 470 -19.98 -6.15 6.85
CA ILE A 470 -20.49 -5.90 8.21
C ILE A 470 -19.94 -6.98 9.15
N GLU A 471 -19.42 -6.56 10.31
CA GLU A 471 -19.04 -7.50 11.38
C GLU A 471 -20.27 -8.12 12.06
N ASP A 472 -20.08 -9.22 12.79
CA ASP A 472 -21.15 -9.86 13.56
C ASP A 472 -21.79 -8.87 14.56
N GLN A 473 -23.12 -8.90 14.63
CA GLN A 473 -23.91 -8.01 15.47
C GLN A 473 -24.49 -8.77 16.67
N PHE A 474 -24.99 -8.08 17.69
CA PHE A 474 -25.46 -8.74 18.92
C PHE A 474 -26.85 -8.29 19.37
N TYR A 475 -27.27 -7.08 18.99
CA TYR A 475 -28.64 -6.66 19.23
C TYR A 475 -29.58 -7.42 18.30
N PRO A 476 -30.77 -7.83 18.78
CA PRO A 476 -31.77 -8.49 17.95
C PRO A 476 -32.34 -7.56 16.89
N SER A 477 -32.03 -6.25 16.95
CA SER A 477 -32.52 -5.23 16.03
C SER A 477 -31.39 -4.25 15.70
N GLY A 478 -31.31 -3.80 14.45
CA GLY A 478 -30.23 -2.92 13.98
C GLY A 478 -30.49 -2.36 12.58
N SER A 479 -29.72 -1.35 12.18
CA SER A 479 -29.74 -0.77 10.84
C SER A 479 -28.32 -0.41 10.41
N TYR A 480 -27.91 -0.85 9.22
CA TYR A 480 -26.56 -0.67 8.69
C TYR A 480 -26.63 -0.23 7.23
N ASP A 481 -25.82 0.76 6.87
CA ASP A 481 -25.67 1.21 5.49
C ASP A 481 -24.72 0.29 4.73
N ILE A 482 -25.11 -0.10 3.53
CA ILE A 482 -24.31 -0.90 2.60
C ILE A 482 -23.94 -0.02 1.42
N LEU A 483 -22.63 0.19 1.25
CA LEU A 483 -22.07 0.81 0.07
C LEU A 483 -21.73 -0.26 -0.96
N SER A 484 -22.11 -0.02 -2.21
CA SER A 484 -21.73 -0.85 -3.36
C SER A 484 -21.18 0.01 -4.49
N ILE A 485 -20.20 -0.50 -5.22
CA ILE A 485 -19.60 0.11 -6.40
C ILE A 485 -19.92 -0.79 -7.59
N ALA A 486 -20.53 -0.23 -8.62
CA ALA A 486 -20.83 -0.93 -9.85
C ALA A 486 -20.48 -0.05 -11.06
N SER A 487 -20.01 -0.70 -12.13
CA SER A 487 -19.59 -0.05 -13.37
C SER A 487 -20.04 -0.85 -14.58
N ASP A 488 -20.16 -0.18 -15.72
CA ASP A 488 -20.61 -0.76 -16.98
C ASP A 488 -20.15 0.11 -18.16
N ASN A 489 -20.04 -0.47 -19.34
CA ASN A 489 -19.58 0.19 -20.56
C ASN A 489 -20.58 1.20 -21.14
N ILE A 490 -21.89 1.00 -20.93
CA ILE A 490 -22.96 1.94 -21.31
C ILE A 490 -23.53 2.68 -20.08
N GLY A 491 -23.15 2.22 -18.89
CA GLY A 491 -23.43 2.86 -17.61
C GLY A 491 -24.48 2.09 -16.82
N ILE A 492 -24.68 2.49 -15.56
CA ILE A 492 -25.58 1.79 -14.63
C ILE A 492 -26.94 2.48 -14.59
N ASN A 493 -28.02 1.71 -14.73
CA ASN A 493 -29.39 2.19 -14.55
C ASN A 493 -29.86 2.08 -13.09
N SER A 494 -29.52 0.99 -12.41
CA SER A 494 -29.89 0.80 -11.00
C SER A 494 -29.05 -0.26 -10.30
N VAL A 495 -28.84 -0.08 -9.00
CA VAL A 495 -28.33 -1.12 -8.09
C VAL A 495 -29.38 -1.41 -7.03
N GLU A 496 -29.72 -2.68 -6.83
CA GLU A 496 -30.68 -3.13 -5.81
C GLU A 496 -29.97 -4.03 -4.79
N LEU A 497 -30.08 -3.69 -3.50
CA LEU A 497 -29.57 -4.48 -2.39
C LEU A 497 -30.60 -5.50 -1.95
N PHE A 498 -30.21 -6.76 -1.88
CA PHE A 498 -30.97 -7.88 -1.36
C PHE A 498 -30.38 -8.35 -0.04
N TRP A 499 -31.24 -8.72 0.92
CA TRP A 499 -30.77 -9.33 2.16
C TRP A 499 -31.81 -10.26 2.77
N GLN A 500 -31.35 -11.21 3.59
CA GLN A 500 -32.18 -12.21 4.24
C GLN A 500 -31.63 -12.58 5.60
N ALA A 501 -32.48 -12.54 6.64
CA ALA A 501 -32.17 -13.06 7.97
C ALA A 501 -32.65 -14.51 8.11
N GLY A 502 -31.72 -15.46 8.19
CA GLY A 502 -31.98 -16.90 8.29
C GLY A 502 -32.91 -17.39 7.17
N ASN A 503 -34.03 -18.00 7.55
CA ASN A 503 -35.03 -18.52 6.60
C ASN A 503 -36.22 -17.55 6.37
N ASN A 504 -36.09 -16.28 6.76
CA ASN A 504 -37.13 -15.28 6.53
C ASN A 504 -37.25 -14.91 5.03
N GLN A 505 -38.24 -14.11 4.64
CA GLN A 505 -38.34 -13.66 3.26
C GLN A 505 -37.19 -12.70 2.91
N ILE A 506 -36.61 -12.87 1.71
CA ILE A 506 -35.64 -11.92 1.15
C ILE A 506 -36.31 -10.55 1.06
N GLN A 507 -35.62 -9.55 1.58
CA GLN A 507 -35.96 -8.14 1.45
C GLN A 507 -35.10 -7.51 0.36
N SER A 508 -35.60 -6.46 -0.29
CA SER A 508 -34.81 -5.69 -1.24
C SER A 508 -35.05 -4.19 -1.13
N ILE A 509 -34.05 -3.40 -1.50
CA ILE A 509 -34.12 -1.94 -1.55
C ILE A 509 -33.28 -1.42 -2.73
N ILE A 510 -33.84 -0.50 -3.51
CA ILE A 510 -33.08 0.21 -4.55
C ILE A 510 -32.11 1.15 -3.85
N CYS A 511 -30.83 1.01 -4.15
CA CYS A 511 -29.78 1.85 -3.60
C CYS A 511 -29.86 3.27 -4.16
N GLU A 512 -29.53 4.26 -3.35
CA GLU A 512 -29.41 5.66 -3.76
C GLU A 512 -28.01 5.90 -4.36
N GLU A 513 -27.97 6.45 -5.57
CA GLU A 513 -26.72 6.88 -6.20
C GLU A 513 -26.19 8.16 -5.53
N THR A 514 -24.94 8.12 -5.09
CA THR A 514 -24.26 9.25 -4.46
C THR A 514 -22.80 9.34 -4.88
N PHE A 515 -22.13 10.44 -4.52
CA PHE A 515 -20.72 10.67 -4.84
C PHE A 515 -19.84 10.58 -3.58
N ASN A 516 -18.84 9.71 -3.63
CA ASN A 516 -17.78 9.57 -2.64
C ASN A 516 -16.48 10.16 -3.20
N GLN A 517 -15.71 10.88 -2.37
CA GLN A 517 -14.48 11.54 -2.81
C GLN A 517 -13.37 10.55 -3.21
N ASP A 518 -13.33 9.39 -2.56
CA ASP A 518 -12.28 8.39 -2.77
C ASP A 518 -12.66 7.38 -3.86
N PHE A 519 -13.96 7.08 -4.03
CA PHE A 519 -14.45 6.01 -4.90
C PHE A 519 -15.29 6.48 -6.09
N GLY A 520 -15.59 7.79 -6.22
CA GLY A 520 -16.45 8.31 -7.28
C GLY A 520 -17.93 7.98 -7.04
N THR A 521 -18.64 7.52 -8.07
CA THR A 521 -20.05 7.16 -7.96
C THR A 521 -20.22 5.86 -7.16
N VAL A 522 -21.05 5.90 -6.12
CA VAL A 522 -21.35 4.74 -5.26
C VAL A 522 -22.85 4.63 -5.01
N TYR A 523 -23.30 3.42 -4.66
CA TYR A 523 -24.70 3.09 -4.43
C TYR A 523 -24.92 2.71 -2.97
N LEU A 524 -25.76 3.46 -2.26
CA LEU A 524 -26.05 3.26 -0.84
C LEU A 524 -27.43 2.62 -0.63
N GLY A 525 -27.44 1.41 -0.05
CA GLY A 525 -28.63 0.76 0.48
C GLY A 525 -28.56 0.64 2.01
N SER A 526 -29.62 0.18 2.66
CA SER A 526 -29.57 -0.14 4.09
C SER A 526 -30.24 -1.47 4.42
N ILE A 527 -29.63 -2.20 5.35
CA ILE A 527 -30.17 -3.41 5.96
C ILE A 527 -30.75 -3.01 7.30
N SER A 528 -32.03 -3.28 7.54
CA SER A 528 -32.66 -3.07 8.85
C SER A 528 -33.43 -4.30 9.29
N TYR A 529 -33.07 -4.83 10.46
CA TYR A 529 -33.67 -6.03 11.03
C TYR A 529 -34.20 -5.76 12.44
N ASP A 530 -35.18 -6.55 12.87
CA ASP A 530 -35.83 -6.43 14.18
C ASP A 530 -36.21 -7.81 14.72
N GLY A 531 -35.93 -8.05 16.01
CA GLY A 531 -36.30 -9.29 16.71
C GLY A 531 -35.59 -10.56 16.23
N ILE A 532 -34.37 -10.47 15.70
CA ILE A 532 -33.59 -11.61 15.22
C ILE A 532 -32.93 -12.36 16.39
N SER A 533 -33.05 -13.69 16.38
CA SER A 533 -32.46 -14.53 17.43
C SER A 533 -30.94 -14.69 17.25
N PRO A 534 -30.16 -14.75 18.33
CA PRO A 534 -28.75 -15.12 18.25
C PRO A 534 -28.53 -16.47 17.56
N GLY A 535 -27.40 -16.61 16.87
CA GLY A 535 -27.06 -17.68 15.93
C GLY A 535 -27.69 -17.53 14.53
N THR A 536 -28.48 -16.49 14.27
CA THR A 536 -29.06 -16.26 12.94
C THR A 536 -28.05 -15.57 12.03
N GLU A 537 -27.84 -16.15 10.86
CA GLU A 537 -27.09 -15.57 9.76
C GLU A 537 -27.94 -14.53 9.02
N ILE A 538 -27.39 -13.36 8.74
CA ILE A 538 -27.94 -12.38 7.83
C ILE A 538 -27.03 -12.30 6.62
N ARG A 539 -27.54 -12.74 5.47
CA ARG A 539 -26.82 -12.71 4.19
C ARG A 539 -27.35 -11.59 3.29
N TYR A 540 -26.49 -10.99 2.49
CA TYR A 540 -26.81 -9.85 1.64
C TYR A 540 -25.90 -9.77 0.41
N TRP A 541 -26.44 -9.23 -0.68
CA TRP A 541 -25.75 -9.04 -1.96
C TRP A 541 -26.44 -7.93 -2.75
N THR A 542 -25.76 -7.34 -3.74
CA THR A 542 -26.36 -6.37 -4.64
C THR A 542 -26.52 -6.94 -6.04
N VAL A 543 -27.55 -6.48 -6.76
CA VAL A 543 -27.73 -6.72 -8.19
C VAL A 543 -27.60 -5.39 -8.91
N ALA A 544 -26.62 -5.26 -9.80
CA ALA A 544 -26.51 -4.13 -10.71
C ALA A 544 -27.27 -4.41 -12.01
N THR A 545 -27.92 -3.40 -12.56
CA THR A 545 -28.57 -3.40 -13.86
C THR A 545 -28.03 -2.25 -14.69
N ASP A 546 -27.52 -2.54 -15.88
CA ASP A 546 -26.99 -1.53 -16.79
C ASP A 546 -28.07 -0.65 -17.43
N ALA A 547 -27.63 0.38 -18.14
CA ALA A 547 -28.45 1.32 -18.90
C ALA A 547 -28.73 0.87 -20.34
N SER A 548 -28.34 -0.35 -20.71
CA SER A 548 -28.58 -0.89 -22.04
C SER A 548 -30.07 -1.11 -22.31
N SER A 549 -30.44 -1.22 -23.59
CA SER A 549 -31.78 -1.61 -24.00
C SER A 549 -32.18 -3.04 -23.58
N GLN A 550 -31.19 -3.89 -23.29
CA GLN A 550 -31.43 -5.24 -22.77
C GLN A 550 -31.55 -5.30 -21.25
N SER A 551 -31.05 -4.28 -20.54
CA SER A 551 -30.98 -4.24 -19.07
C SER A 551 -30.27 -5.49 -18.53
N ASN A 552 -29.02 -5.73 -18.94
CA ASN A 552 -28.26 -6.86 -18.42
C ASN A 552 -27.98 -6.65 -16.93
N GLN A 553 -27.78 -7.75 -16.21
CA GLN A 553 -27.66 -7.75 -14.76
C GLN A 553 -26.49 -8.62 -14.30
N SER A 554 -25.89 -8.22 -13.19
CA SER A 554 -24.92 -9.02 -12.47
C SER A 554 -25.13 -8.92 -10.96
N GLU A 555 -24.66 -9.93 -10.24
CA GLU A 555 -24.73 -10.03 -8.79
C GLU A 555 -23.34 -9.80 -8.19
N SER A 556 -23.29 -9.15 -7.04
CA SER A 556 -22.09 -9.13 -6.20
C SER A 556 -21.81 -10.50 -5.57
N ASP A 557 -20.64 -10.64 -4.97
CA ASP A 557 -20.43 -11.70 -3.99
C ASP A 557 -21.47 -11.60 -2.84
N GLU A 558 -21.97 -12.76 -2.39
CA GLU A 558 -22.86 -12.84 -1.23
C GLU A 558 -22.02 -12.67 0.05
N LYS A 559 -22.35 -11.66 0.85
CA LYS A 559 -21.75 -11.39 2.16
C LYS A 559 -22.68 -11.85 3.27
N TYR A 560 -22.14 -12.07 4.46
CA TYR A 560 -22.90 -12.49 5.62
C TYR A 560 -22.30 -11.99 6.92
N PHE A 561 -23.17 -11.78 7.91
CA PHE A 561 -22.80 -11.58 9.32
C PHE A 561 -23.78 -12.34 10.22
N TYR A 562 -23.39 -12.63 11.45
CA TYR A 562 -24.21 -13.35 12.42
C TYR A 562 -24.70 -12.43 13.53
N ILE A 563 -25.88 -12.76 14.08
CA ILE A 563 -26.27 -12.25 15.39
C ILE A 563 -25.63 -13.16 16.45
N SER A 564 -24.65 -12.70 17.21
CA SER A 564 -23.87 -13.49 18.18
C SER A 564 -24.37 -13.34 19.62
N ASP A 565 -24.20 -14.39 20.43
CA ASP A 565 -24.37 -14.38 21.90
C ASP A 565 -23.05 -14.04 22.64
N GLN A 566 -21.96 -13.78 21.92
CA GLN A 566 -20.66 -13.40 22.48
C GLN A 566 -20.19 -12.11 21.83
N TYR A 567 -19.92 -11.10 22.66
CA TYR A 567 -19.50 -9.78 22.22
C TYR A 567 -18.11 -9.46 22.79
N ALA A 568 -17.16 -9.15 21.92
CA ALA A 568 -15.86 -8.65 22.35
C ALA A 568 -16.00 -7.16 22.71
N LEU A 569 -16.02 -6.86 24.00
CA LEU A 569 -15.92 -5.48 24.50
C LEU A 569 -14.51 -4.92 24.27
N GLY A 570 -13.49 -5.77 24.23
CA GLY A 570 -12.13 -5.40 23.88
C GLY A 570 -11.34 -6.60 23.38
N ASN A 571 -11.04 -6.63 22.07
CA ASN A 571 -10.12 -7.57 21.44
C ASN A 571 -8.80 -6.85 21.21
N PHE A 572 -7.87 -6.98 22.16
CA PHE A 572 -6.67 -6.14 22.16
C PHE A 572 -5.59 -6.62 21.17
N GLU A 573 -5.85 -7.66 20.38
CA GLU A 573 -5.07 -7.99 19.20
C GLU A 573 -5.27 -7.00 18.05
N ASP A 574 -6.46 -6.39 17.99
CA ASP A 574 -6.77 -5.31 17.06
C ASP A 574 -6.63 -3.95 17.76
N ALA A 575 -5.79 -3.08 17.19
CA ALA A 575 -5.63 -1.72 17.71
C ALA A 575 -6.92 -0.88 17.59
N SER A 576 -7.78 -1.18 16.62
CA SER A 576 -9.04 -0.46 16.42
C SER A 576 -10.03 -0.65 17.57
N SER A 577 -9.98 -1.81 18.25
CA SER A 577 -10.83 -2.15 19.40
C SER A 577 -10.59 -1.23 20.62
N MET A 578 -9.45 -0.51 20.67
CA MET A 578 -9.21 0.50 21.70
C MET A 578 -10.15 1.70 21.59
N ASN A 579 -10.76 1.95 20.43
CA ASN A 579 -11.68 3.06 20.22
C ASN A 579 -12.97 2.94 21.04
N SER A 580 -13.29 1.75 21.58
CA SER A 580 -14.44 1.54 22.47
C SER A 580 -14.15 1.89 23.93
N TRP A 581 -12.90 2.22 24.28
CA TRP A 581 -12.46 2.49 25.66
C TRP A 581 -11.79 3.86 25.80
N ASP A 582 -12.17 4.60 26.84
CA ASP A 582 -11.39 5.72 27.36
C ASP A 582 -10.32 5.16 28.31
N LEU A 583 -9.11 5.02 27.79
CA LEU A 583 -8.01 4.33 28.48
C LEU A 583 -7.42 5.14 29.65
N GLY A 584 -7.56 6.47 29.67
CA GLY A 584 -6.87 7.29 30.67
C GLY A 584 -5.35 7.04 30.66
N ASP A 585 -4.79 6.64 31.81
CA ASP A 585 -3.37 6.26 31.94
C ASP A 585 -3.07 4.82 31.49
N TRP A 586 -4.11 4.04 31.17
CA TRP A 586 -3.94 2.69 30.63
C TRP A 586 -3.44 2.74 29.19
N GLY A 587 -2.84 1.65 28.74
CA GLY A 587 -2.48 1.49 27.34
C GLY A 587 -2.20 0.07 26.94
N ARG A 588 -2.20 -0.15 25.64
CA ARG A 588 -1.93 -1.44 25.01
C ARG A 588 -0.45 -1.77 25.11
N GLN A 589 -0.13 -2.96 25.62
CA GLN A 589 1.23 -3.45 25.83
C GLN A 589 1.38 -4.88 25.32
N TYR A 590 2.49 -5.15 24.65
CA TYR A 590 2.85 -6.51 24.24
C TYR A 590 3.39 -7.30 25.43
N VAL A 591 2.78 -8.45 25.73
CA VAL A 591 3.11 -9.31 26.86
C VAL A 591 4.14 -10.37 26.46
N ASN A 592 3.81 -11.27 25.52
CA ASN A 592 4.72 -12.30 24.98
C ASN A 592 4.13 -12.97 23.71
N HIS A 593 4.83 -13.94 23.11
CA HIS A 593 4.40 -14.59 21.85
C HIS A 593 3.13 -15.46 21.96
N THR A 594 2.70 -15.81 23.17
CA THR A 594 1.50 -16.63 23.42
C THR A 594 0.27 -15.76 23.69
N ILE A 595 0.44 -14.74 24.52
CA ILE A 595 -0.63 -13.81 24.94
C ILE A 595 -0.79 -12.66 23.96
N LYS A 596 0.31 -12.26 23.30
CA LYS A 596 0.44 -11.10 22.42
C LYS A 596 0.10 -9.79 23.13
N TRP A 597 -1.07 -9.19 22.91
CA TRP A 597 -1.36 -7.82 23.34
C TRP A 597 -2.44 -7.77 24.42
N ALA A 598 -2.20 -6.99 25.48
CA ALA A 598 -3.15 -6.74 26.56
C ALA A 598 -3.18 -5.25 26.88
N ILE A 599 -4.19 -4.77 27.62
CA ILE A 599 -4.13 -3.43 28.24
C ILE A 599 -3.53 -3.51 29.64
N ASN A 600 -2.78 -2.48 30.01
CA ASN A 600 -2.12 -2.35 31.31
C ASN A 600 -2.32 -0.92 31.84
N ASP A 601 -2.45 -0.75 33.16
CA ASP A 601 -2.67 0.54 33.83
C ASP A 601 -1.44 1.46 33.90
N SER A 602 -0.26 0.93 33.57
CA SER A 602 1.04 1.60 33.57
C SER A 602 1.93 1.14 32.39
N PRO A 603 1.46 1.26 31.13
CA PRO A 603 2.06 0.60 29.95
C PRO A 603 3.50 1.06 29.65
N ASN A 604 3.89 2.22 30.18
CA ASN A 604 5.19 2.85 29.97
C ASN A 604 6.17 2.68 31.15
N GLY A 605 5.85 1.86 32.17
CA GLY A 605 6.72 1.72 33.33
C GLY A 605 6.10 0.98 34.51
N LEU A 606 6.29 1.51 35.71
CA LEU A 606 5.64 1.06 36.93
C LEU A 606 4.59 2.09 37.34
N TYR A 607 3.49 1.66 37.96
CA TYR A 607 2.56 2.60 38.59
C TYR A 607 3.23 3.31 39.77
N ALA A 608 2.87 4.57 39.99
CA ALA A 608 3.41 5.39 41.08
C ALA A 608 2.70 5.09 42.42
N PRO A 609 3.30 5.45 43.57
CA PRO A 609 2.60 5.42 44.85
C PRO A 609 1.41 6.39 44.87
N ASN A 610 0.29 6.00 45.49
CA ASN A 610 -1.00 6.70 45.52
C ASN A 610 -1.68 6.85 44.15
N ALA A 611 -1.44 5.92 43.23
CA ALA A 611 -2.06 5.88 41.92
C ALA A 611 -3.58 5.69 42.01
N TYR A 612 -4.30 6.27 41.05
CA TYR A 612 -5.74 6.12 40.86
C TYR A 612 -6.02 6.19 39.36
N ASN A 613 -5.96 5.03 38.70
CA ASN A 613 -5.92 4.94 37.24
C ASN A 613 -7.19 4.24 36.71
N PRO A 614 -8.24 4.99 36.34
CA PRO A 614 -9.45 4.42 35.75
C PRO A 614 -9.36 4.29 34.23
N CYS A 615 -9.99 3.24 33.69
CA CYS A 615 -10.25 3.04 32.26
C CYS A 615 -11.73 2.69 32.06
N TYR A 616 -12.42 3.40 31.17
CA TYR A 616 -13.87 3.34 30.99
C TYR A 616 -14.25 2.72 29.65
N LEU A 617 -15.29 1.90 29.62
CA LEU A 617 -16.00 1.61 28.38
C LEU A 617 -16.80 2.85 27.98
N ILE A 618 -16.64 3.32 26.73
CA ILE A 618 -17.24 4.59 26.26
C ILE A 618 -18.76 4.46 26.19
N ASP A 619 -19.25 3.42 25.51
CA ASP A 619 -20.68 3.18 25.33
C ASP A 619 -21.24 2.29 26.45
N PRO A 620 -22.39 2.64 27.03
CA PRO A 620 -23.03 1.80 28.03
C PRO A 620 -23.58 0.51 27.41
N ILE A 621 -23.63 -0.55 28.23
CA ILE A 621 -24.16 -1.85 27.83
C ILE A 621 -25.66 -1.88 28.13
N ASN A 622 -26.49 -2.15 27.12
CA ASN A 622 -27.92 -2.42 27.29
C ASN A 622 -28.16 -3.92 27.45
N LEU A 623 -28.53 -4.35 28.66
CA LEU A 623 -28.74 -5.76 28.98
C LEU A 623 -30.22 -6.20 28.89
N THR A 624 -31.16 -5.27 28.64
CA THR A 624 -32.61 -5.53 28.70
C THR A 624 -33.13 -6.54 27.67
N HIS A 625 -32.34 -6.82 26.64
CA HIS A 625 -32.67 -7.77 25.58
C HIS A 625 -32.32 -9.22 25.91
N PHE A 626 -31.62 -9.45 27.03
CA PHE A 626 -31.01 -10.75 27.34
C PHE A 626 -31.60 -11.33 28.62
N SER A 627 -31.43 -12.65 28.82
CA SER A 627 -31.92 -13.35 30.01
C SER A 627 -30.83 -13.69 31.03
N LYS A 628 -29.57 -13.73 30.57
CA LYS A 628 -28.36 -13.98 31.35
C LYS A 628 -27.22 -13.17 30.77
N ALA A 629 -26.29 -12.75 31.61
CA ALA A 629 -25.10 -12.04 31.17
C ALA A 629 -23.92 -12.29 32.12
N TYR A 630 -22.72 -12.46 31.58
CA TYR A 630 -21.49 -12.45 32.36
C TYR A 630 -20.31 -11.89 31.55
N LEU A 631 -19.35 -11.28 32.25
CA LEU A 631 -18.06 -10.88 31.67
C LEU A 631 -17.08 -12.04 31.75
N LYS A 632 -16.29 -12.18 30.70
CA LYS A 632 -15.20 -13.15 30.56
C LYS A 632 -13.96 -12.41 30.08
N PHE A 633 -12.85 -12.47 30.79
CA PHE A 633 -11.60 -11.83 30.37
C PHE A 633 -10.39 -12.52 30.98
N LYS A 634 -9.19 -12.30 30.44
CA LYS A 634 -7.95 -12.77 31.03
C LYS A 634 -7.31 -11.68 31.87
N SER A 635 -6.71 -12.06 32.99
CA SER A 635 -6.17 -11.13 33.98
C SER A 635 -4.82 -11.59 34.52
N GLY A 636 -3.86 -10.65 34.64
CA GLY A 636 -2.49 -10.89 35.12
C GLY A 636 -2.07 -9.81 36.09
N GLU A 637 -1.65 -10.19 37.29
CA GLU A 637 -1.72 -9.29 38.45
C GLU A 637 -0.37 -9.18 39.12
N LEU A 638 0.24 -8.01 38.99
CA LEU A 638 1.54 -7.67 39.56
C LEU A 638 1.36 -6.52 40.54
N LEU A 639 0.39 -6.67 41.43
CA LEU A 639 0.07 -5.70 42.47
C LEU A 639 0.86 -6.03 43.74
N ARG A 640 1.32 -4.99 44.45
CA ARG A 640 2.01 -5.12 45.73
C ARG A 640 0.99 -5.32 46.86
N PRO A 641 1.40 -5.90 47.99
CA PRO A 641 0.50 -6.03 49.14
C PRO A 641 0.05 -4.66 49.63
N GLY A 642 -1.24 -4.34 49.50
CA GLY A 642 -1.78 -3.00 49.79
C GLY A 642 -2.43 -2.33 48.58
N ASP A 643 -2.12 -2.81 47.37
CA ASP A 643 -2.63 -2.28 46.11
C ASP A 643 -3.76 -3.13 45.55
N TYR A 644 -4.64 -2.50 44.76
CA TYR A 644 -5.88 -3.13 44.31
C TYR A 644 -6.25 -2.80 42.86
N GLY A 645 -6.71 -3.82 42.14
CA GLY A 645 -7.44 -3.69 40.88
C GLY A 645 -8.93 -3.92 41.12
N TYR A 646 -9.79 -3.17 40.44
CA TYR A 646 -11.24 -3.26 40.56
C TYR A 646 -11.89 -3.33 39.18
N VAL A 647 -12.88 -4.20 39.04
CA VAL A 647 -13.91 -4.07 38.00
C VAL A 647 -15.13 -3.47 38.66
N GLN A 648 -15.60 -2.33 38.14
CA GLN A 648 -16.72 -1.61 38.69
C GLN A 648 -17.78 -1.35 37.65
N VAL A 649 -19.04 -1.34 38.10
CA VAL A 649 -20.18 -0.95 37.27
C VAL A 649 -20.97 0.18 37.89
N LYS A 650 -21.65 0.94 37.04
CA LYS A 650 -22.52 2.05 37.43
C LYS A 650 -23.83 1.94 36.63
N ARG A 651 -24.95 2.05 37.33
CA ARG A 651 -26.31 1.95 36.76
C ARG A 651 -26.80 3.33 36.37
N GLY A 652 -27.02 3.58 35.07
CA GLY A 652 -27.52 4.86 34.55
C GLY A 652 -26.86 6.09 35.19
N ASP A 653 -27.69 7.00 35.69
CA ASP A 653 -27.29 8.26 36.35
C ASP A 653 -26.81 8.12 37.81
N ASN A 654 -26.71 6.91 38.37
CA ASN A 654 -26.27 6.75 39.76
C ASN A 654 -24.81 7.25 39.91
N PRO A 655 -24.51 8.18 40.85
CA PRO A 655 -23.15 8.71 40.98
C PRO A 655 -22.14 7.70 41.54
N ASN A 656 -22.59 6.57 42.08
CA ASN A 656 -21.74 5.63 42.79
C ASN A 656 -21.39 4.40 41.95
N TRP A 657 -20.09 4.13 41.83
CA TRP A 657 -19.55 2.89 41.27
C TRP A 657 -19.65 1.74 42.27
N ILE A 658 -20.02 0.56 41.78
CA ILE A 658 -20.17 -0.67 42.57
C ILE A 658 -19.05 -1.63 42.16
N ASN A 659 -18.25 -2.09 43.13
CA ASN A 659 -17.23 -3.12 42.90
C ASN A 659 -17.91 -4.46 42.62
N ILE A 660 -17.67 -5.03 41.44
CA ILE A 660 -18.10 -6.38 41.06
C ILE A 660 -16.93 -7.36 41.01
N LEU A 661 -15.69 -6.87 41.00
CA LEU A 661 -14.48 -7.63 41.26
C LEU A 661 -13.44 -6.76 41.99
N THR A 662 -12.71 -7.37 42.92
CA THR A 662 -11.53 -6.80 43.59
C THR A 662 -10.36 -7.77 43.49
N ILE A 663 -9.18 -7.27 43.17
CA ILE A 663 -7.94 -8.01 42.94
C ILE A 663 -6.87 -7.41 43.85
N SER A 664 -6.08 -8.23 44.54
CA SER A 664 -5.02 -7.74 45.46
C SER A 664 -3.80 -8.65 45.60
N ALA A 665 -3.62 -9.63 44.71
CA ALA A 665 -2.60 -10.66 44.84
C ALA A 665 -1.61 -10.64 43.67
N TRP A 666 -0.32 -10.81 43.99
CA TRP A 666 0.75 -11.00 43.01
C TRP A 666 0.72 -12.42 42.43
N ASN A 667 0.69 -12.55 41.10
CA ASN A 667 0.50 -13.83 40.41
C ASN A 667 1.63 -14.23 39.42
N ASN A 668 2.82 -13.61 39.49
CA ASN A 668 3.97 -13.93 38.63
C ASN A 668 3.70 -13.81 37.09
N GLN A 669 2.81 -12.92 36.64
CA GLN A 669 2.49 -12.66 35.22
C GLN A 669 1.70 -13.75 34.48
N GLU A 670 1.19 -14.79 35.17
CA GLU A 670 0.31 -15.75 34.50
C GLU A 670 -1.07 -15.12 34.28
N LEU A 671 -1.45 -14.90 33.01
CA LEU A 671 -2.81 -14.54 32.65
C LEU A 671 -3.72 -15.75 32.88
N PHE A 672 -4.78 -15.56 33.66
CA PHE A 672 -5.83 -16.56 33.81
C PHE A 672 -7.21 -15.96 33.56
N GLU A 673 -8.13 -16.85 33.21
CA GLU A 673 -9.49 -16.47 32.83
C GLU A 673 -10.35 -16.16 34.06
N ARG A 674 -11.02 -15.00 34.02
CA ARG A 674 -11.93 -14.49 35.03
C ARG A 674 -13.34 -14.40 34.47
N TYR A 675 -14.29 -14.64 35.36
CA TYR A 675 -15.72 -14.64 35.06
C TYR A 675 -16.45 -13.78 36.09
N ILE A 676 -17.29 -12.84 35.64
CA ILE A 676 -18.10 -12.00 36.52
C ILE A 676 -19.57 -12.07 36.11
N ASN A 677 -20.42 -12.57 36.99
CA ASN A 677 -21.86 -12.66 36.75
C ASN A 677 -22.49 -11.25 36.73
N LEU A 678 -23.28 -10.96 35.70
CA LEU A 678 -24.01 -9.71 35.53
C LEU A 678 -25.55 -9.88 35.57
N ASP A 679 -26.07 -11.07 35.92
CA ASP A 679 -27.51 -11.36 35.90
C ASP A 679 -28.32 -10.38 36.79
N THR A 680 -27.71 -9.84 37.85
CA THR A 680 -28.35 -8.82 38.71
C THR A 680 -28.55 -7.45 38.05
N TYR A 681 -28.02 -7.26 36.85
CA TYR A 681 -28.07 -6.05 36.03
C TYR A 681 -28.83 -6.26 34.71
N ILE A 682 -29.48 -7.42 34.51
CA ILE A 682 -30.15 -7.74 33.24
C ILE A 682 -31.30 -6.79 32.87
N ASN A 683 -31.83 -6.02 33.84
CA ASN A 683 -32.88 -5.04 33.62
C ASN A 683 -32.34 -3.62 33.38
N GLU A 684 -31.03 -3.43 33.28
CA GLU A 684 -30.40 -2.13 33.05
C GLU A 684 -30.23 -1.90 31.54
N ASP A 685 -30.77 -0.80 31.05
CA ASP A 685 -30.61 -0.30 29.68
C ASP A 685 -29.31 0.51 29.50
N GLU A 686 -28.78 1.07 30.59
CA GLU A 686 -27.48 1.73 30.63
C GLU A 686 -26.59 1.20 31.78
N LEU A 687 -25.78 0.19 31.49
CA LEU A 687 -24.76 -0.31 32.41
C LEU A 687 -23.37 0.16 31.98
N TYR A 688 -22.79 1.08 32.76
CA TYR A 688 -21.42 1.54 32.53
C TYR A 688 -20.43 0.59 33.21
N LEU A 689 -19.31 0.33 32.54
CA LEU A 689 -18.23 -0.54 33.02
C LEU A 689 -16.92 0.26 33.10
N ARG A 690 -16.14 0.02 34.15
CA ARG A 690 -14.75 0.50 34.22
C ARG A 690 -13.82 -0.48 34.92
N LEU A 691 -12.56 -0.39 34.55
CA LEU A 691 -11.42 -0.96 35.27
C LEU A 691 -10.78 0.17 36.10
N LEU A 692 -10.36 -0.12 37.32
CA LEU A 692 -9.70 0.85 38.19
C LEU A 692 -8.54 0.19 38.94
N MET A 693 -7.35 0.79 38.84
CA MET A 693 -6.20 0.43 39.65
C MET A 693 -5.95 1.50 40.73
N THR A 694 -5.62 1.09 41.95
CA THR A 694 -5.20 1.97 43.05
C THR A 694 -3.98 1.44 43.80
N SER A 695 -3.06 2.32 44.21
CA SER A 695 -1.91 1.95 45.05
C SER A 695 -1.82 2.73 46.38
N ASP A 696 -1.05 2.19 47.33
CA ASP A 696 -0.69 2.82 48.59
C ASP A 696 0.55 3.74 48.48
N SER A 697 1.13 4.17 49.61
CA SER A 697 2.24 5.14 49.62
C SER A 697 3.63 4.55 49.41
N ASP A 698 3.79 3.23 49.37
CA ASP A 698 5.07 2.60 49.69
C ASP A 698 5.76 1.93 48.50
N ASP A 699 5.03 1.23 47.62
CA ASP A 699 5.63 0.39 46.57
C ASP A 699 5.19 0.74 45.13
N GLU A 700 6.10 0.51 44.17
CA GLU A 700 5.84 0.58 42.71
C GLU A 700 5.85 -0.83 42.11
N SER A 701 5.02 -1.07 41.09
CA SER A 701 5.02 -2.33 40.33
C SER A 701 4.45 -2.17 38.92
N GLN A 702 4.48 -3.25 38.13
CA GLN A 702 4.03 -3.30 36.73
C GLN A 702 2.50 -3.31 36.56
N GLY A 703 1.74 -3.40 37.64
CA GLY A 703 0.30 -3.19 37.60
C GLY A 703 -0.53 -4.41 37.20
N TRP A 704 -1.62 -4.14 36.51
CA TRP A 704 -2.69 -5.07 36.18
C TRP A 704 -2.86 -5.17 34.67
N TYR A 705 -2.64 -6.38 34.15
CA TYR A 705 -2.86 -6.74 32.76
C TYR A 705 -4.27 -7.30 32.58
N VAL A 706 -5.01 -6.77 31.61
CA VAL A 706 -6.34 -7.24 31.22
C VAL A 706 -6.34 -7.52 29.72
N ASP A 707 -6.79 -8.70 29.34
CA ASP A 707 -6.83 -9.16 27.95
C ASP A 707 -8.20 -9.75 27.60
N ASP A 708 -8.61 -9.59 26.34
CA ASP A 708 -9.84 -10.11 25.71
C ASP A 708 -11.11 -10.01 26.58
N ILE A 709 -11.63 -8.80 26.76
CA ILE A 709 -12.87 -8.60 27.53
C ILE A 709 -14.06 -8.98 26.65
N ASN A 710 -14.76 -10.04 27.03
CA ASN A 710 -15.93 -10.56 26.34
C ASN A 710 -17.17 -10.47 27.24
N LEU A 711 -18.27 -9.98 26.69
CA LEU A 711 -19.60 -10.06 27.26
C LEU A 711 -20.32 -11.26 26.65
N VAL A 712 -20.66 -12.23 27.49
CA VAL A 712 -21.39 -13.43 27.07
C VAL A 712 -22.84 -13.31 27.52
N LEU A 713 -23.77 -13.53 26.58
CA LEU A 713 -25.20 -13.27 26.73
C LEU A 713 -25.99 -14.56 26.57
N ASN A 714 -27.15 -14.65 27.22
CA ASN A 714 -28.09 -15.78 27.18
C ASN A 714 -27.54 -17.17 27.57
N GLN A 715 -26.30 -17.25 28.03
CA GLN A 715 -25.64 -18.49 28.43
C GLN A 715 -25.42 -18.53 29.95
N ASP A 716 -25.44 -19.74 30.51
CA ASP A 716 -25.05 -19.95 31.89
C ASP A 716 -23.54 -19.75 32.07
N MET A 717 -23.16 -18.97 33.09
CA MET A 717 -21.76 -18.85 33.48
C MET A 717 -21.22 -20.23 33.94
N PRO A 718 -20.02 -20.65 33.48
CA PRO A 718 -19.45 -21.94 33.83
C PRO A 718 -19.31 -22.16 35.36
N PRO A 719 -19.64 -23.35 35.90
CA PRO A 719 -19.47 -23.64 37.32
C PRO A 719 -17.98 -23.88 37.68
N ASN A 720 -17.53 -23.31 38.81
CA ASN A 720 -16.17 -23.42 39.39
C ASN A 720 -15.02 -22.76 38.61
N VAL A 721 -15.06 -21.44 38.41
CA VAL A 721 -13.90 -20.67 37.90
C VAL A 721 -13.62 -19.51 38.83
N HIS A 722 -12.38 -19.36 39.33
CA HIS A 722 -11.81 -18.31 40.20
C HIS A 722 -12.73 -17.13 40.60
N THR A 723 -13.85 -17.41 41.26
CA THR A 723 -14.65 -16.40 41.95
C THR A 723 -13.93 -16.21 43.26
N ASP A 724 -13.12 -15.15 43.40
CA ASP A 724 -12.49 -14.78 44.66
C ASP A 724 -13.58 -14.38 45.67
N LEU A 725 -14.25 -15.39 46.24
CA LEU A 725 -15.26 -15.29 47.29
C LEU A 725 -14.63 -14.89 48.65
N SER A 726 -13.36 -14.50 48.67
CA SER A 726 -12.56 -14.32 49.89
C SER A 726 -12.15 -12.89 50.22
N MET A 727 -12.76 -11.84 49.67
CA MET A 727 -12.52 -10.47 50.17
C MET A 727 -13.78 -9.59 50.22
N SER A 728 -14.78 -10.03 50.98
CA SER A 728 -15.99 -9.27 51.30
C SER A 728 -15.86 -8.34 52.52
N ASN A 729 -14.65 -7.96 52.96
CA ASN A 729 -14.49 -7.29 54.26
C ASN A 729 -13.96 -5.86 54.23
N ILE A 730 -13.75 -5.25 53.04
CA ILE A 730 -13.55 -3.79 52.95
C ILE A 730 -14.92 -3.14 52.79
N PRO A 731 -15.35 -2.26 53.71
CA PRO A 731 -16.62 -1.56 53.60
C PRO A 731 -16.68 -0.71 52.32
N ASN A 732 -17.77 -0.76 51.56
CA ASN A 732 -17.91 0.03 50.33
C ASN A 732 -18.14 1.54 50.57
N GLN A 733 -18.29 1.97 51.83
CA GLN A 733 -18.55 3.36 52.20
C GLN A 733 -17.99 3.71 53.58
N LEU A 734 -17.74 5.01 53.80
CA LEU A 734 -17.39 5.58 55.10
C LEU A 734 -18.61 5.53 56.05
N ALA A 735 -18.45 4.97 57.25
CA ALA A 735 -19.52 4.93 58.25
C ALA A 735 -19.00 5.09 59.69
N LEU A 736 -19.78 5.78 60.55
CA LEU A 736 -19.57 5.83 62.00
C LEU A 736 -20.68 5.01 62.67
N ASN A 737 -20.33 3.85 63.22
CA ASN A 737 -21.27 2.91 63.80
C ASN A 737 -21.64 3.29 65.24
N PRO A 738 -22.85 2.93 65.73
CA PRO A 738 -23.28 3.28 67.08
C PRO A 738 -22.34 2.76 68.18
N SER A 739 -21.77 3.68 68.95
CA SER A 739 -20.96 3.36 70.12
C SER A 739 -21.71 2.55 71.19
N TYR A 740 -21.05 1.54 71.79
CA TYR A 740 -21.65 0.65 72.80
C TYR A 740 -20.68 0.31 73.96
N PRO A 741 -21.15 0.31 75.23
CA PRO A 741 -22.47 0.73 75.68
C PRO A 741 -22.70 2.24 75.51
N ASN A 742 -23.96 2.68 75.40
CA ASN A 742 -24.36 4.10 75.41
C ASN A 742 -25.85 4.22 75.83
N PRO A 743 -26.18 4.67 77.06
CA PRO A 743 -25.30 5.29 78.05
C PRO A 743 -24.22 4.35 78.62
N PHE A 744 -23.08 4.89 79.06
CA PHE A 744 -21.91 4.12 79.51
C PHE A 744 -21.37 4.58 80.88
N ASN A 745 -20.70 3.67 81.61
CA ASN A 745 -20.04 3.94 82.89
C ASN A 745 -18.78 3.08 83.12
N PRO A 746 -17.55 3.64 83.17
CA PRO A 746 -17.14 4.84 82.47
C PRO A 746 -16.58 4.53 81.07
N ASN A 747 -16.68 3.30 80.54
CA ASN A 747 -16.08 2.91 79.25
C ASN A 747 -17.09 2.62 78.13
N THR A 748 -16.84 3.13 76.92
CA THR A 748 -17.59 2.84 75.68
C THR A 748 -16.65 2.55 74.51
N ARG A 749 -17.10 1.75 73.54
CA ARG A 749 -16.39 1.47 72.28
C ARG A 749 -17.03 2.24 71.14
N ILE A 750 -16.20 2.83 70.29
CA ILE A 750 -16.55 3.65 69.13
C ILE A 750 -16.04 2.90 67.90
N SER A 751 -16.92 2.56 66.95
CA SER A 751 -16.57 1.76 65.78
C SER A 751 -16.84 2.54 64.49
N PHE A 752 -15.96 2.43 63.49
CA PHE A 752 -16.11 3.12 62.20
C PHE A 752 -15.54 2.28 61.05
N SER A 753 -15.97 2.57 59.83
CA SER A 753 -15.69 1.80 58.61
C SER A 753 -15.06 2.70 57.57
N LEU A 754 -13.97 2.27 56.93
CA LEU A 754 -13.23 3.02 55.90
C LEU A 754 -13.18 2.21 54.59
N PRO A 755 -13.57 2.80 53.44
CA PRO A 755 -13.47 2.14 52.14
C PRO A 755 -12.08 2.18 51.51
N ARG A 756 -11.21 3.07 51.99
CA ARG A 756 -9.84 3.29 51.49
C ARG A 756 -8.93 3.78 52.61
N LEU A 757 -7.63 3.81 52.36
CA LEU A 757 -6.63 4.45 53.21
C LEU A 757 -6.97 5.93 53.36
N SER A 758 -7.13 6.41 54.60
CA SER A 758 -7.60 7.77 54.85
C SER A 758 -6.96 8.39 56.09
N ASN A 759 -6.86 9.73 56.13
CA ASN A 759 -6.42 10.47 57.31
C ASN A 759 -7.58 10.66 58.29
N VAL A 760 -7.49 10.08 59.48
CA VAL A 760 -8.58 9.99 60.46
C VAL A 760 -8.29 10.79 61.72
N ASN A 761 -9.20 11.71 62.07
CA ASN A 761 -9.21 12.44 63.34
C ASN A 761 -10.50 12.17 64.13
N ILE A 762 -10.39 11.68 65.36
CA ILE A 762 -11.54 11.41 66.25
C ILE A 762 -11.41 12.20 67.54
N GLN A 763 -12.39 13.06 67.82
CA GLN A 763 -12.44 13.90 69.01
C GLN A 763 -13.73 13.72 69.80
N VAL A 764 -13.64 13.91 71.11
CA VAL A 764 -14.80 13.98 72.01
C VAL A 764 -14.97 15.42 72.48
N VAL A 765 -16.18 15.96 72.37
CA VAL A 765 -16.54 17.33 72.78
C VAL A 765 -17.72 17.34 73.77
N ASP A 766 -17.81 18.36 74.61
CA ASP A 766 -18.99 18.59 75.47
C ASP A 766 -20.14 19.27 74.71
N ILE A 767 -21.29 19.47 75.36
CA ILE A 767 -22.49 20.08 74.75
C ILE A 767 -22.26 21.52 74.23
N ASN A 768 -21.22 22.20 74.72
CA ASN A 768 -20.85 23.54 74.24
C ASN A 768 -19.81 23.48 73.10
N GLY A 769 -19.51 22.28 72.57
CA GLY A 769 -18.52 22.07 71.53
C GLY A 769 -17.07 22.16 72.01
N ARG A 770 -16.83 22.27 73.33
CA ARG A 770 -15.46 22.33 73.84
C ARG A 770 -14.83 20.95 73.79
N LYS A 771 -13.64 20.86 73.19
CA LYS A 771 -12.84 19.63 73.12
C LYS A 771 -12.52 19.11 74.52
N ILE A 772 -12.90 17.86 74.75
CA ILE A 772 -12.65 17.11 75.97
C ILE A 772 -11.46 16.18 75.79
N ARG A 773 -11.39 15.46 74.66
CA ARG A 773 -10.31 14.52 74.38
C ARG A 773 -10.07 14.33 72.89
N ASN A 774 -8.80 14.13 72.51
CA ASN A 774 -8.46 13.56 71.20
C ASN A 774 -8.24 12.05 71.34
N LEU A 775 -8.97 11.24 70.57
CA LEU A 775 -8.85 9.78 70.63
C LEU A 775 -7.93 9.23 69.55
N LEU A 776 -7.96 9.81 68.35
CA LEU A 776 -7.14 9.36 67.22
C LEU A 776 -6.80 10.54 66.31
N ASN A 777 -5.58 10.57 65.76
CA ASN A 777 -5.14 11.50 64.73
C ASN A 777 -3.99 10.90 63.93
N ASN A 778 -4.30 10.03 62.96
CA ASN A 778 -3.30 9.36 62.10
C ASN A 778 -3.93 8.86 60.79
N ILE A 779 -3.11 8.42 59.84
CA ILE A 779 -3.54 7.66 58.66
C ILE A 779 -3.95 6.24 59.08
N VAL A 780 -5.06 5.73 58.54
CA VAL A 780 -5.67 4.45 58.91
C VAL A 780 -6.06 3.65 57.67
N GLU A 781 -5.69 2.37 57.65
CA GLU A 781 -5.97 1.39 56.57
C GLU A 781 -7.47 1.20 56.27
N PRO A 782 -7.85 0.80 55.04
CA PRO A 782 -9.22 0.39 54.73
C PRO A 782 -9.70 -0.75 55.65
N GLY A 783 -10.98 -0.71 56.06
CA GLY A 783 -11.57 -1.75 56.90
C GLY A 783 -12.44 -1.23 58.04
N ASN A 784 -12.80 -2.14 58.95
CA ASN A 784 -13.60 -1.83 60.14
C ASN A 784 -12.69 -1.63 61.36
N HIS A 785 -12.82 -0.49 62.03
CA HIS A 785 -11.96 -0.05 63.14
C HIS A 785 -12.76 0.16 64.43
N THR A 786 -12.11 0.00 65.59
CA THR A 786 -12.74 0.23 66.91
C THR A 786 -11.76 0.87 67.90
N ILE A 787 -12.20 1.93 68.57
CA ILE A 787 -11.46 2.63 69.64
C ILE A 787 -12.32 2.75 70.92
N SER A 788 -11.71 2.91 72.10
CA SER A 788 -12.44 3.04 73.37
C SER A 788 -12.23 4.39 74.06
N TRP A 789 -13.26 4.89 74.75
CA TRP A 789 -13.18 6.07 75.61
C TRP A 789 -13.68 5.76 77.02
N ASN A 790 -12.88 6.14 78.02
CA ASN A 790 -13.11 5.87 79.45
C ASN A 790 -13.68 7.07 80.23
N GLY A 791 -14.26 8.06 79.54
CA GLY A 791 -14.90 9.20 80.20
C GLY A 791 -13.94 10.18 80.88
N THR A 792 -12.68 10.27 80.43
CA THR A 792 -11.70 11.27 80.91
C THR A 792 -11.34 12.28 79.82
N ASN A 793 -10.86 13.46 80.22
CA ASN A 793 -10.24 14.42 79.30
C ASN A 793 -8.78 14.07 78.96
N ASP A 794 -8.14 14.88 78.12
CA ASP A 794 -6.72 14.74 77.73
C ASP A 794 -5.74 14.74 78.93
N ASN A 795 -6.10 15.38 80.06
CA ASN A 795 -5.28 15.40 81.29
C ASN A 795 -5.58 14.22 82.23
N GLY A 796 -6.36 13.23 81.80
CA GLY A 796 -6.75 12.06 82.60
C GLY A 796 -7.78 12.36 83.69
N VAL A 797 -8.34 13.57 83.74
CA VAL A 797 -9.37 13.94 84.72
C VAL A 797 -10.72 13.37 84.29
N ASN A 798 -11.43 12.81 85.27
CA ASN A 798 -12.76 12.25 85.10
C ASN A 798 -13.80 13.31 84.74
N MET A 799 -14.59 13.04 83.70
CA MET A 799 -15.69 13.90 83.27
C MET A 799 -16.98 13.61 84.06
N SER A 800 -17.80 14.65 84.28
CA SER A 800 -19.09 14.55 84.96
C SER A 800 -20.10 13.75 84.15
N SER A 801 -21.09 13.14 84.81
CA SER A 801 -22.26 12.57 84.14
C SER A 801 -22.91 13.62 83.23
N GLY A 802 -23.20 13.28 81.98
CA GLY A 802 -23.66 14.25 80.98
C GLY A 802 -23.60 13.75 79.54
N ILE A 803 -23.99 14.63 78.61
CA ILE A 803 -23.98 14.37 77.17
C ILE A 803 -22.66 14.87 76.57
N TYR A 804 -22.06 14.02 75.73
CA TYR A 804 -20.86 14.29 74.95
C TYR A 804 -21.10 13.93 73.48
N PHE A 805 -20.28 14.43 72.57
CA PHE A 805 -20.33 14.07 71.15
C PHE A 805 -18.97 13.58 70.66
N ILE A 806 -18.99 12.53 69.84
CA ILE A 806 -17.85 12.10 69.04
C ILE A 806 -17.93 12.82 67.70
N ILE A 807 -16.81 13.36 67.24
CA ILE A 807 -16.63 13.91 65.90
C ILE A 807 -15.54 13.08 65.22
N LEU A 808 -15.91 12.39 64.14
CA LEU A 808 -15.03 11.65 63.23
C LEU A 808 -14.84 12.52 61.97
N ASN A 809 -13.61 12.93 61.69
CA ASN A 809 -13.23 13.60 60.46
C ASN A 809 -12.32 12.67 59.64
N VAL A 810 -12.70 12.37 58.41
CA VAL A 810 -11.95 11.52 57.47
C VAL A 810 -11.79 12.30 56.16
N ASP A 811 -10.56 12.71 55.85
CA ASP A 811 -10.21 13.49 54.64
C ASP A 811 -11.15 14.70 54.38
N GLY A 812 -11.65 15.35 55.44
CA GLY A 812 -12.59 16.49 55.37
C GLY A 812 -14.07 16.14 55.50
N SER A 813 -14.44 14.85 55.42
CA SER A 813 -15.82 14.38 55.66
C SER A 813 -16.07 14.22 57.16
N ILE A 814 -17.12 14.85 57.70
CA ILE A 814 -17.41 14.89 59.13
C ILE A 814 -18.65 14.05 59.47
N LEU A 815 -18.47 13.03 60.30
CA LEU A 815 -19.55 12.26 60.94
C LEU A 815 -19.55 12.54 62.44
N SER A 816 -20.73 12.52 63.08
CA SER A 816 -20.82 12.73 64.53
C SER A 816 -21.83 11.81 65.20
N GLN A 817 -21.58 11.50 66.48
CA GLN A 817 -22.44 10.63 67.27
C GLN A 817 -22.56 11.12 68.72
N LYS A 818 -23.78 11.13 69.27
CA LYS A 818 -24.05 11.45 70.68
C LYS A 818 -23.65 10.31 71.63
N LEU A 819 -23.00 10.65 72.72
CA LEU A 819 -22.68 9.79 73.87
C LEU A 819 -23.33 10.30 75.16
N SER A 820 -23.72 9.39 76.05
CA SER A 820 -24.27 9.70 77.38
C SER A 820 -23.46 9.00 78.46
N LEU A 821 -22.69 9.76 79.23
CA LEU A 821 -21.91 9.27 80.37
C LEU A 821 -22.76 9.30 81.63
N ILE A 822 -22.87 8.16 82.31
CA ILE A 822 -23.51 8.05 83.63
C ILE A 822 -22.43 7.60 84.61
N ARG A 823 -22.24 8.33 85.70
CA ARG A 823 -21.40 7.96 86.83
C ARG A 823 -22.18 7.91 88.11
#